data_AF-A0A402BJ19-F1
#
_entry.id   AF-A0A402BJ19-F1
#
_cell.length_a   1.000
_cell.length_b   1.000
_cell.length_c   1.000
_cell.angle_alpha   90.00
_cell.angle_beta   90.00
_cell.angle_gamma   90.00
#
_symmetry.space_group_name_H-M   'P 1'
#
loop_
_entity.id
_entity.type
_entity.pdbx_description
1 polymer ?
#
loop_
_entity_poly.entity_id
_entity_poly.type
_entity_poly.pdbx_seq_one_letter_code
_entity_poly.pdbx_strand_id
1 'polypeptide(L)'
;MGSFVGIDLGTTYSAIAFINGEGRAEVIKNSDANTVTPSIIWFDGSRPIVGEEAREQMAAGATEIALLFKRHMGDPDFLLAFGDTDYVATDLAAIILRYLKECAEDYLGEKVTDAVITVPAYFKHAQRSATIEAGHKAGLNVLQIISEPTAAALAYGQRPGPNAQEQLFLVYDLGGGTFDVSLVVITSTELTVIGTDGDDNLGGKDWDDSLLSHVEAQFEQEFGLELFGDDVNALRVQAEELKRKLSARQNASIRVQASGQVGSYTVTREQFERMTQGLMERTQLLTERVLRTAGKSWAEITGVLPVGGSTRMPMVSDYIKRMSGKPPMGGIHPDEAVAIGAAIQAAMSLQASQNPVTEDHFVLRAPKRTVDVIAHSLGLIVESADRARYINSMIIPKNNGIPTQQTRPFEMTLRRDGNTELEVFLTQGETEDPQQCSYLGRYMFSRFPYINSKTAILNITYAYDKNGTVTISATERTTGQPLALDIQPIPTDVPARFLSSPREQQVPGEIITVYLDIDTSGSMTGRPLREAKKAAHQFVQQCDLSRIAIGLISFSSFVHVPLHATQDARKISRAIDSLSSGGGTSAGSLNKVYTLLHDTAGPRYAVVLTDGAWMGRLGAIVAAQRCHKAEIQIIAIGFGRADHSFLRAIASSNEQSFFTDLGRLSETFSTIAREITMQR
;
A
#
# COMPACT_ATOMS: atom_id res chain seq x y z
N MET A 1 2.14 4.64 -37.16
CA MET A 1 1.79 4.97 -35.76
C MET A 1 0.72 3.97 -35.37
N GLY A 2 0.78 3.37 -34.18
CA GLY A 2 -0.30 2.50 -33.74
C GLY A 2 -1.55 3.30 -33.43
N SER A 3 -2.69 2.63 -33.42
CA SER A 3 -3.97 3.24 -33.08
C SER A 3 -4.05 3.53 -31.57
N PHE A 4 -4.86 4.53 -31.20
CA PHE A 4 -5.11 4.90 -29.81
C PHE A 4 -6.58 4.65 -29.44
N VAL A 5 -6.82 4.34 -28.17
CA VAL A 5 -8.16 3.98 -27.67
C VAL A 5 -8.46 4.65 -26.32
N GLY A 6 -9.74 4.77 -26.01
CA GLY A 6 -10.24 5.05 -24.66
C GLY A 6 -10.84 3.78 -24.07
N ILE A 7 -10.44 3.43 -22.85
CA ILE A 7 -10.91 2.21 -22.18
C ILE A 7 -11.61 2.60 -20.89
N ASP A 8 -12.88 2.18 -20.78
CA ASP A 8 -13.57 2.09 -19.51
C ASP A 8 -13.31 0.72 -18.88
N LEU A 9 -12.46 0.68 -17.86
CA LEU A 9 -12.19 -0.55 -17.11
C LEU A 9 -13.13 -0.59 -15.92
N GLY A 10 -14.36 -1.08 -16.05
CA GLY A 10 -15.34 -1.07 -14.95
C GLY A 10 -15.30 -2.29 -14.05
N THR A 11 -15.92 -2.20 -12.87
CA THR A 11 -15.95 -3.30 -11.88
C THR A 11 -16.72 -4.51 -12.37
N THR A 12 -17.82 -4.29 -13.09
CA THR A 12 -18.71 -5.35 -13.58
C THR A 12 -18.70 -5.46 -15.10
N TYR A 13 -18.60 -4.35 -15.81
CA TYR A 13 -18.49 -4.31 -17.27
C TYR A 13 -17.42 -3.32 -17.66
N SER A 14 -16.72 -3.61 -18.76
CA SER A 14 -15.72 -2.76 -19.36
C SER A 14 -16.09 -2.46 -20.82
N ALA A 15 -15.65 -1.32 -21.34
CA ALA A 15 -15.90 -0.90 -22.71
C ALA A 15 -14.65 -0.27 -23.32
N ILE A 16 -14.54 -0.30 -24.64
CA ILE A 16 -13.43 0.29 -25.37
C ILE A 16 -13.96 1.10 -26.55
N ALA A 17 -13.44 2.30 -26.73
CA ALA A 17 -13.84 3.24 -27.76
C ALA A 17 -12.63 3.78 -28.51
N PHE A 18 -12.87 4.23 -29.73
CA PHE A 18 -11.87 4.84 -30.59
C PHE A 18 -12.43 6.08 -31.26
N ILE A 19 -11.56 6.79 -31.95
CA ILE A 19 -11.94 7.92 -32.80
C ILE A 19 -11.94 7.46 -34.25
N ASN A 20 -13.11 7.53 -34.90
CA ASN A 20 -13.25 7.15 -36.29
C ASN A 20 -12.64 8.19 -37.26
N GLY A 21 -12.58 7.87 -38.55
CA GLY A 21 -12.02 8.76 -39.57
C GLY A 21 -12.77 10.10 -39.76
N GLU A 22 -14.01 10.22 -39.29
CA GLU A 22 -14.78 11.48 -39.26
C GLU A 22 -14.52 12.31 -38.00
N GLY A 23 -13.71 11.80 -37.07
CA GLY A 23 -13.41 12.42 -35.79
C GLY A 23 -14.50 12.31 -34.73
N ARG A 24 -15.37 11.30 -34.87
CA ARG A 24 -16.36 10.95 -33.85
C ARG A 24 -15.85 9.81 -33.00
N ALA A 25 -16.12 9.90 -31.69
CA ALA A 25 -15.84 8.81 -30.77
C ALA A 25 -16.93 7.75 -30.86
N GLU A 26 -16.53 6.49 -31.03
CA GLU A 26 -17.42 5.33 -31.17
C GLU A 26 -16.92 4.16 -30.34
N VAL A 27 -17.85 3.39 -29.76
CA VAL A 27 -17.54 2.18 -28.98
C VAL A 27 -17.31 1.02 -29.94
N ILE A 28 -16.27 0.23 -29.66
CA ILE A 28 -15.94 -0.99 -30.40
C ILE A 28 -16.68 -2.15 -29.75
N LYS A 29 -17.28 -3.00 -30.58
CA LYS A 29 -17.93 -4.23 -30.13
C LYS A 29 -16.89 -5.31 -29.82
N ASN A 30 -17.13 -6.07 -28.76
CA ASN A 30 -16.31 -7.23 -28.41
C ASN A 30 -16.55 -8.43 -29.36
N SER A 31 -15.88 -9.56 -29.10
CA SER A 31 -16.02 -10.79 -29.90
C SER A 31 -17.46 -11.31 -29.99
N ASP A 32 -18.30 -10.99 -29.00
CA ASP A 32 -19.71 -11.40 -28.92
C ASP A 32 -20.67 -10.36 -29.51
N ALA A 33 -20.13 -9.36 -30.22
CA ALA A 33 -20.86 -8.24 -30.83
C ALA A 33 -21.59 -7.30 -29.85
N ASN A 34 -21.21 -7.31 -28.56
CA ASN A 34 -21.71 -6.42 -27.52
C ASN A 34 -20.83 -5.17 -27.37
N THR A 35 -21.41 -4.03 -27.01
CA THR A 35 -20.67 -2.77 -26.77
C THR A 35 -20.01 -2.70 -25.40
N VAL A 36 -20.36 -3.62 -24.50
CA VAL A 36 -19.76 -3.79 -23.18
C VAL A 36 -19.37 -5.24 -22.97
N THR A 37 -18.30 -5.47 -22.21
CA THR A 37 -17.76 -6.80 -21.89
C THR A 37 -17.84 -7.00 -20.38
N PRO A 38 -18.44 -8.09 -19.88
CA PRO A 38 -18.36 -8.44 -18.46
C PRO A 38 -16.90 -8.50 -17.97
N SER A 39 -16.60 -7.85 -16.86
CA SER A 39 -15.29 -7.89 -16.19
C SER A 39 -15.16 -9.19 -15.36
N ILE A 40 -15.37 -10.32 -16.03
CA ILE A 40 -15.34 -11.67 -15.48
C ILE A 40 -14.32 -12.47 -16.26
N ILE A 41 -13.49 -13.22 -15.53
CA ILE A 41 -12.46 -14.10 -16.09
C ILE A 41 -12.73 -15.50 -15.57
N TRP A 42 -12.77 -16.47 -16.47
CA TRP A 42 -12.82 -17.88 -16.14
C TRP A 42 -11.48 -18.53 -16.51
N PHE A 43 -10.91 -19.26 -15.55
CA PHE A 43 -9.73 -20.09 -15.75
C PHE A 43 -10.20 -21.54 -15.91
N ASP A 44 -9.98 -22.11 -17.10
CA ASP A 44 -10.39 -23.49 -17.41
C ASP A 44 -9.20 -24.47 -17.42
N GLY A 45 -8.04 -24.01 -16.91
CA GLY A 45 -6.75 -24.70 -17.01
C GLY A 45 -5.96 -24.41 -18.28
N SER A 46 -6.47 -23.56 -19.19
CA SER A 46 -5.78 -23.11 -20.40
C SER A 46 -5.58 -21.59 -20.42
N ARG A 47 -5.88 -20.93 -21.55
CA ARG A 47 -5.86 -19.46 -21.66
C ARG A 47 -7.07 -18.89 -20.91
N PRO A 48 -6.92 -17.83 -20.10
CA PRO A 48 -8.06 -17.20 -19.43
C PRO A 48 -9.12 -16.76 -20.43
N ILE A 49 -10.38 -17.13 -20.16
CA ILE A 49 -11.56 -16.76 -20.95
C ILE A 49 -12.21 -15.54 -20.30
N VAL A 50 -12.62 -14.56 -21.09
CA VAL A 50 -13.11 -13.26 -20.62
C VAL A 50 -14.49 -12.97 -21.18
N GLY A 51 -15.34 -12.30 -20.40
CA GLY A 51 -16.59 -11.72 -20.90
C GLY A 51 -17.80 -12.62 -20.75
N GLU A 52 -18.64 -12.69 -21.80
CA GLU A 52 -19.92 -13.41 -21.74
C GLU A 52 -19.74 -14.91 -21.54
N GLU A 53 -18.76 -15.53 -22.21
CA GLU A 53 -18.47 -16.96 -22.02
C GLU A 53 -18.11 -17.27 -20.55
N ALA A 54 -17.26 -16.44 -19.93
CA ALA A 54 -16.93 -16.60 -18.50
C ALA A 54 -18.16 -16.42 -17.60
N ARG A 55 -19.07 -15.49 -17.95
CA ARG A 55 -20.34 -15.27 -17.24
C ARG A 55 -21.29 -16.46 -17.36
N GLU A 56 -21.39 -17.07 -18.55
CA GLU A 56 -22.21 -18.25 -18.79
C GLU A 56 -21.69 -19.46 -18.00
N GLN A 57 -20.36 -19.63 -17.93
CA GLN A 57 -19.74 -20.70 -17.15
C GLN A 57 -19.93 -20.50 -15.65
N MET A 58 -19.83 -19.27 -15.17
CA MET A 58 -20.18 -18.93 -13.78
C MET A 58 -21.66 -19.27 -13.48
N ALA A 59 -22.58 -18.96 -14.39
CA ALA A 59 -23.99 -19.33 -14.24
C ALA A 59 -24.24 -20.84 -14.28
N ALA A 60 -23.37 -21.60 -14.95
CA ALA A 60 -23.35 -23.06 -14.97
C ALA A 60 -22.66 -23.69 -13.74
N GLY A 61 -22.11 -22.88 -12.83
CA GLY A 61 -21.49 -23.35 -11.58
C GLY A 61 -19.96 -23.48 -11.62
N ALA A 62 -19.27 -22.89 -12.59
CA ALA A 62 -17.81 -22.87 -12.60
C ALA A 62 -17.22 -22.14 -11.36
N THR A 63 -16.08 -22.61 -10.87
CA THR A 63 -15.48 -22.18 -9.59
C THR A 63 -14.22 -21.32 -9.75
N GLU A 64 -13.39 -21.58 -10.76
CA GLU A 64 -12.18 -20.80 -11.04
C GLU A 64 -12.52 -19.47 -11.77
N ILE A 65 -13.31 -18.64 -11.10
CA ILE A 65 -13.82 -17.36 -11.62
C ILE A 65 -13.20 -16.19 -10.86
N ALA A 66 -12.65 -15.23 -11.59
CA ALA A 66 -12.31 -13.92 -11.06
C ALA A 66 -13.35 -12.88 -11.49
N LEU A 67 -13.94 -12.19 -10.53
CA LEU A 67 -14.88 -11.09 -10.73
C LEU A 67 -14.69 -10.04 -9.65
N LEU A 68 -15.15 -8.81 -9.90
CA LEU A 68 -15.16 -7.71 -8.92
C LEU A 68 -13.78 -7.32 -8.35
N PHE A 69 -12.70 -7.85 -8.92
CA PHE A 69 -11.32 -7.60 -8.49
C PHE A 69 -10.92 -6.12 -8.60
N LYS A 70 -11.66 -5.29 -9.37
CA LYS A 70 -11.44 -3.84 -9.41
C LYS A 70 -11.59 -3.19 -8.02
N ARG A 71 -12.42 -3.75 -7.12
CA ARG A 71 -12.54 -3.29 -5.72
C ARG A 71 -11.24 -3.49 -4.91
N HIS A 72 -10.36 -4.36 -5.39
CA HIS A 72 -9.08 -4.71 -4.75
C HIS A 72 -7.86 -4.13 -5.49
N MET A 73 -8.08 -3.18 -6.42
CA MET A 73 -6.95 -2.52 -7.10
C MET A 73 -6.03 -1.83 -6.09
N GLY A 74 -4.73 -2.09 -6.18
CA GLY A 74 -3.74 -1.52 -5.26
C GLY A 74 -3.77 -2.09 -3.84
N ASP A 75 -4.56 -3.13 -3.58
CA ASP A 75 -4.54 -3.90 -2.33
C ASP A 75 -3.42 -4.96 -2.40
N PRO A 76 -2.37 -4.87 -1.57
CA PRO A 76 -1.28 -5.83 -1.58
C PRO A 76 -1.66 -7.20 -0.98
N ASP A 77 -2.75 -7.28 -0.22
CA ASP A 77 -3.16 -8.51 0.47
C ASP A 77 -4.17 -9.33 -0.33
N PHE A 78 -4.68 -8.78 -1.44
CA PHE A 78 -5.59 -9.48 -2.33
C PHE A 78 -4.85 -10.45 -3.25
N LEU A 79 -5.20 -11.73 -3.16
CA LEU A 79 -4.63 -12.81 -3.97
C LEU A 79 -5.72 -13.81 -4.34
N LEU A 80 -5.81 -14.17 -5.62
CA LEU A 80 -6.60 -15.31 -6.08
C LEU A 80 -5.68 -16.37 -6.66
N ALA A 81 -5.76 -17.58 -6.13
CA ALA A 81 -5.02 -18.74 -6.65
C ALA A 81 -5.91 -19.51 -7.63
N PHE A 82 -5.47 -19.62 -8.88
CA PHE A 82 -6.10 -20.45 -9.91
C PHE A 82 -5.05 -21.38 -10.50
N GLY A 83 -5.27 -22.68 -10.43
CA GLY A 83 -4.22 -23.68 -10.65
C GLY A 83 -2.97 -23.43 -9.80
N ASP A 84 -1.80 -23.40 -10.44
CA ASP A 84 -0.49 -23.16 -9.79
C ASP A 84 -0.06 -21.67 -9.84
N THR A 85 -0.97 -20.74 -10.16
CA THR A 85 -0.65 -19.33 -10.33
C THR A 85 -1.47 -18.45 -9.40
N ASP A 86 -0.78 -17.57 -8.70
CA ASP A 86 -1.38 -16.52 -7.88
C ASP A 86 -1.55 -15.25 -8.70
N TYR A 87 -2.74 -14.65 -8.62
CA TYR A 87 -3.10 -13.41 -9.32
C TYR A 87 -3.44 -12.32 -8.33
N VAL A 88 -2.81 -11.15 -8.48
CA VAL A 88 -3.26 -9.91 -7.82
C VAL A 88 -4.28 -9.18 -8.70
N ALA A 89 -5.01 -8.22 -8.14
CA ALA A 89 -6.01 -7.44 -8.88
C ALA A 89 -5.45 -6.77 -10.15
N THR A 90 -4.21 -6.29 -10.09
CA THR A 90 -3.49 -5.70 -11.22
C THR A 90 -3.31 -6.68 -12.39
N ASP A 91 -3.06 -7.97 -12.11
CA ASP A 91 -2.87 -8.98 -13.17
C ASP A 91 -4.21 -9.32 -13.84
N LEU A 92 -5.27 -9.45 -13.05
CA LEU A 92 -6.63 -9.68 -13.54
C LEU A 92 -7.12 -8.51 -14.40
N ALA A 93 -6.88 -7.27 -13.96
CA ALA A 93 -7.15 -6.08 -14.76
C ALA A 93 -6.38 -6.09 -16.08
N ALA A 94 -5.10 -6.50 -16.07
CA ALA A 94 -4.30 -6.61 -17.28
C ALA A 94 -4.85 -7.65 -18.28
N ILE A 95 -5.47 -8.74 -17.79
CA ILE A 95 -6.13 -9.74 -18.64
C ILE A 95 -7.33 -9.11 -19.36
N ILE A 96 -8.20 -8.38 -18.65
CA ILE A 96 -9.34 -7.66 -19.27
C ILE A 96 -8.86 -6.63 -20.28
N LEU A 97 -7.89 -5.79 -19.92
CA LEU A 97 -7.35 -4.76 -20.80
C LEU A 97 -6.74 -5.36 -22.08
N ARG A 98 -6.08 -6.52 -21.97
CA ARG A 98 -5.52 -7.24 -23.12
C ARG A 98 -6.62 -7.79 -24.03
N TYR A 99 -7.68 -8.37 -23.46
CA TYR A 99 -8.83 -8.84 -24.23
C TYR A 99 -9.52 -7.68 -25.00
N LEU A 100 -9.76 -6.55 -24.35
CA LEU A 100 -10.35 -5.37 -25.00
C LEU A 100 -9.44 -4.83 -26.11
N LYS A 101 -8.14 -4.77 -25.84
CA LYS A 101 -7.13 -4.40 -26.84
C LYS A 101 -7.19 -5.33 -28.06
N GLU A 102 -7.22 -6.64 -27.86
CA GLU A 102 -7.32 -7.62 -28.96
C GLU A 102 -8.60 -7.41 -29.78
N CYS A 103 -9.76 -7.18 -29.14
CA CYS A 103 -11.00 -6.85 -29.84
C CYS A 103 -10.87 -5.57 -30.69
N ALA A 104 -10.19 -4.54 -30.17
CA ALA A 104 -9.93 -3.32 -30.92
C ALA A 104 -8.95 -3.53 -32.08
N GLU A 105 -7.91 -4.34 -31.90
CA GLU A 105 -6.97 -4.69 -32.98
C GLU A 105 -7.68 -5.46 -34.11
N ASP A 106 -8.55 -6.41 -33.77
CA ASP A 106 -9.34 -7.17 -34.74
C ASP A 106 -10.33 -6.27 -35.50
N TYR A 107 -10.96 -5.32 -34.81
CA TYR A 107 -11.90 -4.37 -35.42
C TYR A 107 -11.20 -3.36 -36.34
N LEU A 108 -10.06 -2.81 -35.91
CA LEU A 108 -9.32 -1.77 -36.63
C LEU A 108 -8.41 -2.34 -37.73
N GLY A 109 -8.03 -3.62 -37.65
CA GLY A 109 -7.10 -4.26 -38.57
C GLY A 109 -5.64 -3.82 -38.39
N GLU A 110 -5.31 -3.18 -37.26
CA GLU A 110 -3.97 -2.69 -36.94
C GLU A 110 -3.66 -2.80 -35.45
N LYS A 111 -2.39 -2.58 -35.07
CA LYS A 111 -1.97 -2.65 -33.67
C LYS A 111 -2.41 -1.42 -32.88
N VAL A 112 -2.96 -1.66 -31.70
CA VAL A 112 -3.32 -0.64 -30.72
C VAL A 112 -2.16 -0.49 -29.75
N THR A 113 -1.57 0.70 -29.68
CA THR A 113 -0.38 0.94 -28.85
C THR A 113 -0.66 1.84 -27.67
N ASP A 114 -1.58 2.79 -27.81
CA ASP A 114 -1.76 3.88 -26.86
C ASP A 114 -3.18 3.86 -26.28
N ALA A 115 -3.31 4.10 -24.99
CA ALA A 115 -4.61 4.11 -24.32
C ALA A 115 -4.73 5.21 -23.27
N VAL A 116 -5.94 5.77 -23.17
CA VAL A 116 -6.41 6.42 -21.93
C VAL A 116 -7.33 5.44 -21.22
N ILE A 117 -7.08 5.21 -19.94
CA ILE A 117 -7.84 4.25 -19.13
C ILE A 117 -8.56 5.02 -18.02
N THR A 118 -9.81 4.67 -17.74
CA THR A 118 -10.60 5.34 -16.70
C THR A 118 -10.42 4.72 -15.32
N VAL A 119 -10.64 5.53 -14.29
CA VAL A 119 -10.71 5.11 -12.89
C VAL A 119 -11.82 5.87 -12.16
N PRO A 120 -12.39 5.32 -11.07
CA PRO A 120 -13.27 6.05 -10.18
C PRO A 120 -12.60 7.34 -9.68
N ALA A 121 -13.37 8.42 -9.55
CA ALA A 121 -12.81 9.71 -9.12
C ALA A 121 -12.20 9.60 -7.72
N TYR A 122 -12.82 8.80 -6.85
CA TYR A 122 -12.39 8.56 -5.48
C TYR A 122 -11.16 7.65 -5.34
N PHE A 123 -10.62 7.07 -6.41
CA PHE A 123 -9.42 6.23 -6.33
C PHE A 123 -8.20 6.99 -5.80
N LYS A 124 -7.50 6.35 -4.85
CA LYS A 124 -6.24 6.82 -4.24
C LYS A 124 -5.02 6.46 -5.11
N HIS A 125 -3.83 6.85 -4.63
CA HIS A 125 -2.56 6.66 -5.35
C HIS A 125 -2.29 5.19 -5.71
N ALA A 126 -2.54 4.25 -4.79
CA ALA A 126 -2.26 2.83 -5.00
C ALA A 126 -3.12 2.25 -6.14
N GLN A 127 -4.43 2.50 -6.12
CA GLN A 127 -5.36 2.06 -7.17
C GLN A 127 -5.01 2.65 -8.54
N ARG A 128 -4.69 3.96 -8.59
CA ARG A 128 -4.31 4.65 -9.83
C ARG A 128 -3.02 4.09 -10.42
N SER A 129 -2.00 3.87 -9.56
CA SER A 129 -0.72 3.29 -9.97
C SER A 129 -0.88 1.84 -10.46
N ALA A 130 -1.67 1.03 -9.75
CA ALA A 130 -2.02 -0.33 -10.17
C ALA A 130 -2.75 -0.36 -11.52
N THR A 131 -3.63 0.61 -11.80
CA THR A 131 -4.33 0.68 -13.10
C THR A 131 -3.36 1.01 -14.25
N ILE A 132 -2.40 1.91 -14.02
CA ILE A 132 -1.34 2.22 -14.99
C ILE A 132 -0.49 0.96 -15.24
N GLU A 133 -0.09 0.26 -14.17
CA GLU A 133 0.67 -0.98 -14.27
C GLU A 133 -0.10 -2.06 -15.04
N ALA A 134 -1.40 -2.22 -14.79
CA ALA A 134 -2.25 -3.15 -15.53
C ALA A 134 -2.27 -2.84 -17.04
N GLY A 135 -2.35 -1.55 -17.40
CA GLY A 135 -2.24 -1.10 -18.79
C GLY A 135 -0.90 -1.47 -19.42
N HIS A 136 0.20 -1.26 -18.71
CA HIS A 136 1.53 -1.68 -19.18
C HIS A 136 1.66 -3.20 -19.32
N LYS A 137 1.14 -3.98 -18.36
CA LYS A 137 1.10 -5.45 -18.43
C LYS A 137 0.28 -5.95 -19.61
N ALA A 138 -0.79 -5.24 -20.00
CA ALA A 138 -1.58 -5.51 -21.21
C ALA A 138 -0.86 -5.12 -22.52
N GLY A 139 0.32 -4.50 -22.44
CA GLY A 139 1.09 -4.04 -23.59
C GLY A 139 0.53 -2.75 -24.20
N LEU A 140 -0.04 -1.88 -23.37
CA LEU A 140 -0.49 -0.54 -23.74
C LEU A 140 0.47 0.51 -23.18
N ASN A 141 0.73 1.55 -23.96
CA ASN A 141 1.27 2.81 -23.48
C ASN A 141 0.12 3.62 -22.87
N VAL A 142 0.10 3.74 -21.55
CA VAL A 142 -0.94 4.50 -20.84
C VAL A 142 -0.62 5.99 -20.97
N LEU A 143 -1.28 6.67 -21.92
CA LEU A 143 -1.10 8.10 -22.18
C LEU A 143 -1.48 8.95 -20.96
N GLN A 144 -2.60 8.57 -20.34
CA GLN A 144 -3.18 9.21 -19.18
C GLN A 144 -4.20 8.28 -18.50
N ILE A 145 -4.36 8.44 -17.19
CA ILE A 145 -5.55 7.99 -16.47
C ILE A 145 -6.52 9.15 -16.28
N ILE A 146 -7.80 8.95 -16.58
CA ILE A 146 -8.85 9.96 -16.42
C ILE A 146 -9.92 9.47 -15.44
N SER A 147 -10.50 10.37 -14.65
CA SER A 147 -11.62 10.01 -13.79
C SER A 147 -12.88 9.70 -14.63
N GLU A 148 -13.60 8.64 -14.29
CA GLU A 148 -14.87 8.23 -14.92
C GLU A 148 -15.87 9.39 -15.09
N PRO A 149 -16.17 10.22 -14.06
CA PRO A 149 -17.10 11.32 -14.21
C PRO A 149 -16.59 12.42 -15.15
N THR A 150 -15.28 12.67 -15.19
CA THR A 150 -14.65 13.61 -16.13
C THR A 150 -14.79 13.10 -17.56
N ALA A 151 -14.55 11.81 -17.79
CA ALA A 151 -14.73 11.17 -19.09
C ALA A 151 -16.20 11.25 -19.53
N ALA A 152 -17.16 10.91 -18.67
CA ALA A 152 -18.58 11.00 -18.99
C ALA A 152 -19.01 12.43 -19.35
N ALA A 153 -18.51 13.43 -18.62
CA ALA A 153 -18.78 14.84 -18.92
C ALA A 153 -18.16 15.27 -20.27
N LEU A 154 -16.98 14.76 -20.63
CA LEU A 154 -16.39 14.97 -21.97
C LEU A 154 -17.24 14.35 -23.08
N ALA A 155 -17.73 13.14 -22.88
CA ALA A 155 -18.59 12.47 -23.84
C ALA A 155 -19.89 13.25 -24.08
N TYR A 156 -20.46 13.84 -23.02
CA TYR A 156 -21.68 14.64 -23.11
C TYR A 156 -21.59 15.76 -24.14
N GLY A 157 -20.42 16.40 -24.28
CA GLY A 157 -20.08 17.24 -25.43
C GLY A 157 -20.92 18.52 -25.59
N GLN A 158 -21.89 18.79 -24.70
CA GLN A 158 -22.66 20.03 -24.73
C GLN A 158 -21.77 21.19 -24.30
N ARG A 159 -21.73 22.24 -25.13
CA ARG A 159 -21.07 23.50 -24.76
C ARG A 159 -22.03 24.67 -24.85
N PRO A 160 -21.99 25.58 -23.87
CA PRO A 160 -22.59 26.89 -24.04
C PRO A 160 -21.93 27.58 -25.26
N GLY A 161 -22.73 28.33 -26.03
CA GLY A 161 -22.20 29.19 -27.08
C GLY A 161 -21.20 30.22 -26.51
N PRO A 162 -20.42 30.92 -27.36
CA PRO A 162 -19.33 31.80 -26.92
C PRO A 162 -19.73 32.85 -25.86
N ASN A 163 -21.00 33.26 -25.85
CA ASN A 163 -21.56 34.28 -24.94
C ASN A 163 -22.58 33.72 -23.94
N ALA A 164 -22.74 32.40 -23.85
CA ALA A 164 -23.64 31.78 -22.88
C ALA A 164 -22.96 31.65 -21.50
N GLN A 165 -23.78 31.67 -20.45
CA GLN A 165 -23.29 31.51 -19.08
C GLN A 165 -22.66 30.13 -18.88
N GLU A 166 -21.73 30.05 -17.92
CA GLU A 166 -21.20 28.77 -17.45
C GLU A 166 -22.35 27.85 -16.99
N GLN A 167 -22.21 26.56 -17.27
CA GLN A 167 -23.20 25.56 -16.91
C GLN A 167 -22.62 24.64 -15.84
N LEU A 168 -23.37 24.44 -14.77
CA LEU A 168 -22.99 23.56 -13.67
C LEU A 168 -23.75 22.24 -13.80
N PHE A 169 -23.03 21.15 -14.01
CA PHE A 169 -23.57 19.80 -14.09
C PHE A 169 -23.18 18.99 -12.86
N LEU A 170 -24.05 18.06 -12.49
CA LEU A 170 -23.75 17.04 -11.49
C LEU A 170 -23.63 15.70 -12.22
N VAL A 171 -22.46 15.09 -12.17
CA VAL A 171 -22.25 13.73 -12.66
C VAL A 171 -22.58 12.78 -11.50
N TYR A 172 -23.56 11.91 -11.72
CA TYR A 172 -24.00 10.91 -10.75
C TYR A 172 -23.60 9.54 -11.29
N ASP A 173 -22.48 9.02 -10.83
CA ASP A 173 -21.89 7.77 -11.32
C ASP A 173 -22.15 6.65 -10.34
N LEU A 174 -23.11 5.77 -10.65
CA LEU A 174 -23.41 4.57 -9.87
C LEU A 174 -23.12 3.35 -10.73
N GLY A 175 -21.90 2.85 -10.58
CA GLY A 175 -21.40 1.67 -11.29
C GLY A 175 -21.81 0.36 -10.65
N GLY A 176 -21.08 -0.71 -10.99
CA GLY A 176 -21.26 -2.03 -10.39
C GLY A 176 -20.58 -2.19 -9.03
N GLY A 177 -19.52 -1.41 -8.77
CA GLY A 177 -18.70 -1.54 -7.56
C GLY A 177 -18.53 -0.27 -6.73
N THR A 178 -18.61 0.89 -7.39
CA THR A 178 -18.27 2.20 -6.82
C THR A 178 -19.39 3.20 -7.11
N PHE A 179 -19.45 4.23 -6.26
CA PHE A 179 -20.34 5.37 -6.43
C PHE A 179 -19.50 6.63 -6.34
N ASP A 180 -19.52 7.44 -7.40
CA ASP A 180 -18.88 8.74 -7.45
C ASP A 180 -19.92 9.83 -7.76
N VAL A 181 -19.70 11.00 -7.18
CA VAL A 181 -20.47 12.20 -7.49
C VAL A 181 -19.52 13.37 -7.68
N SER A 182 -19.62 14.02 -8.84
CA SER A 182 -18.76 15.15 -9.20
C SER A 182 -19.55 16.34 -9.70
N LEU A 183 -19.12 17.53 -9.30
CA LEU A 183 -19.64 18.79 -9.81
C LEU A 183 -18.72 19.31 -10.91
N VAL A 184 -19.27 19.51 -12.09
CA VAL A 184 -18.52 19.87 -13.30
C VAL A 184 -19.06 21.19 -13.83
N VAL A 185 -18.17 22.18 -13.94
CA VAL A 185 -18.45 23.44 -14.61
C VAL A 185 -17.99 23.35 -16.05
N ILE A 186 -18.90 23.60 -16.98
CA ILE A 186 -18.62 23.61 -18.42
C ILE A 186 -18.78 25.04 -18.94
N THR A 187 -17.72 25.54 -19.54
CA THR A 187 -17.71 26.81 -20.28
C THR A 187 -17.58 26.55 -21.78
N SER A 188 -17.52 27.60 -22.60
CA SER A 188 -17.30 27.46 -24.04
C SER A 188 -15.92 26.86 -24.39
N THR A 189 -14.96 26.90 -23.46
CA THR A 189 -13.56 26.51 -23.71
C THR A 189 -13.02 25.44 -22.77
N GLU A 190 -13.56 25.31 -21.57
CA GLU A 190 -12.99 24.50 -20.49
C GLU A 190 -14.06 23.67 -19.77
N LEU A 191 -13.66 22.46 -19.36
CA LEU A 191 -14.39 21.60 -18.44
C LEU A 191 -13.58 21.50 -17.15
N THR A 192 -14.18 21.91 -16.02
CA THR A 192 -13.51 21.95 -14.72
C THR A 192 -14.33 21.21 -13.68
N VAL A 193 -13.73 20.20 -13.05
CA VAL A 193 -14.30 19.57 -11.86
C VAL A 193 -14.05 20.51 -10.68
N ILE A 194 -15.09 20.90 -9.96
CA ILE A 194 -14.99 21.83 -8.81
C ILE A 194 -15.14 21.13 -7.46
N GLY A 195 -15.54 19.87 -7.46
CA GLY A 195 -15.63 19.04 -6.27
C GLY A 195 -16.04 17.62 -6.63
N THR A 196 -15.45 16.66 -5.94
CA THR A 196 -15.79 15.25 -6.10
C THR A 196 -15.87 14.57 -4.74
N ASP A 197 -16.73 13.56 -4.65
CA ASP A 197 -16.88 12.70 -3.49
C ASP A 197 -17.36 11.32 -3.94
N GLY A 198 -17.24 10.30 -3.08
CA GLY A 198 -17.58 8.94 -3.49
C GLY A 198 -17.39 7.89 -2.41
N ASP A 199 -17.60 6.64 -2.81
CA ASP A 199 -17.44 5.43 -2.00
C ASP A 199 -17.02 4.26 -2.89
N ASP A 200 -15.80 3.77 -2.67
CA ASP A 200 -15.18 2.67 -3.44
C ASP A 200 -15.86 1.31 -3.17
N ASN A 201 -16.72 1.24 -2.14
CA ASN A 201 -17.42 0.02 -1.71
C ASN A 201 -18.96 0.21 -1.69
N LEU A 202 -19.47 0.93 -2.69
CA LEU A 202 -20.90 1.13 -2.89
C LEU A 202 -21.23 1.10 -4.39
N GLY A 203 -21.91 0.07 -4.87
CA GLY A 203 -22.32 -0.04 -6.27
C GLY A 203 -23.36 -1.14 -6.48
N GLY A 204 -23.70 -1.40 -7.73
CA GLY A 204 -24.74 -2.35 -8.12
C GLY A 204 -24.66 -3.73 -7.46
N LYS A 205 -23.45 -4.22 -7.16
CA LYS A 205 -23.23 -5.48 -6.44
C LYS A 205 -23.89 -5.48 -5.06
N ASP A 206 -23.89 -4.37 -4.34
CA ASP A 206 -24.46 -4.32 -2.98
C ASP A 206 -26.00 -4.40 -3.01
N TRP A 207 -26.61 -3.92 -4.10
CA TRP A 207 -28.03 -4.18 -4.40
C TRP A 207 -28.27 -5.64 -4.79
N ASP A 208 -27.36 -6.25 -5.55
CA ASP A 208 -27.43 -7.67 -5.91
C ASP A 208 -27.31 -8.57 -4.68
N ASP A 209 -26.37 -8.28 -3.77
CA ASP A 209 -26.19 -9.00 -2.51
C ASP A 209 -27.43 -8.87 -1.60
N SER A 210 -28.10 -7.71 -1.61
CA SER A 210 -29.34 -7.51 -0.85
C SER A 210 -30.48 -8.40 -1.37
N LEU A 211 -30.61 -8.51 -2.70
CA LEU A 211 -31.55 -9.44 -3.34
C LEU A 211 -31.18 -10.90 -3.07
N LEU A 212 -29.89 -11.24 -3.18
CA LEU A 212 -29.38 -12.57 -2.91
C LEU A 212 -29.69 -12.99 -1.48
N SER A 213 -29.35 -12.15 -0.49
CA SER A 213 -29.63 -12.42 0.93
C SER A 213 -31.13 -12.60 1.21
N HIS A 214 -31.97 -11.81 0.53
CA HIS A 214 -33.42 -11.94 0.66
C HIS A 214 -33.93 -13.29 0.13
N VAL A 215 -33.42 -13.71 -1.03
CA VAL A 215 -33.81 -14.95 -1.70
C VAL A 215 -33.25 -16.17 -0.95
N GLU A 216 -32.03 -16.11 -0.45
CA GLU A 216 -31.41 -17.12 0.39
C GLU A 216 -32.24 -17.36 1.66
N ALA A 217 -32.63 -16.29 2.36
CA ALA A 217 -33.46 -16.41 3.55
C ALA A 217 -34.84 -17.04 3.27
N GLN A 218 -35.45 -16.77 2.11
CA GLN A 218 -36.70 -17.40 1.72
C GLN A 218 -36.54 -18.89 1.42
N PHE A 219 -35.45 -19.26 0.74
CA PHE A 219 -35.13 -20.65 0.43
C PHE A 219 -34.83 -21.46 1.69
N GLU A 220 -34.04 -20.89 2.60
CA GLU A 220 -33.73 -21.51 3.89
C GLU A 220 -35.00 -21.66 4.74
N GLN A 221 -35.88 -20.65 4.77
CA GLN A 221 -37.15 -20.73 5.50
C GLN A 221 -38.07 -21.83 4.95
N GLU A 222 -38.09 -22.04 3.63
CA GLU A 222 -38.96 -23.02 2.97
C GLU A 222 -38.43 -24.46 3.10
N PHE A 223 -37.12 -24.66 2.94
CA PHE A 223 -36.52 -26.00 2.84
C PHE A 223 -35.62 -26.38 4.02
N GLY A 224 -35.25 -25.43 4.90
CA GLY A 224 -34.29 -25.64 5.98
C GLY A 224 -32.87 -25.90 5.49
N LEU A 225 -32.51 -25.38 4.32
CA LEU A 225 -31.23 -25.60 3.66
C LEU A 225 -30.52 -24.26 3.39
N GLU A 226 -29.28 -24.16 3.87
CA GLU A 226 -28.38 -23.07 3.51
C GLU A 226 -27.73 -23.32 2.14
N LEU A 227 -27.47 -22.24 1.40
CA LEU A 227 -26.82 -22.27 0.11
C LEU A 227 -25.30 -22.09 0.28
N PHE A 228 -24.50 -22.91 -0.39
CA PHE A 228 -23.04 -22.87 -0.27
C PHE A 228 -22.36 -23.03 -1.62
N GLY A 229 -21.14 -22.49 -1.74
CA GLY A 229 -20.25 -22.71 -2.88
C GLY A 229 -20.89 -22.37 -4.22
N ASP A 230 -20.94 -23.35 -5.12
CA ASP A 230 -21.35 -23.21 -6.52
C ASP A 230 -22.79 -22.70 -6.68
N ASP A 231 -23.69 -23.09 -5.77
CA ASP A 231 -25.09 -22.63 -5.76
C ASP A 231 -25.15 -21.10 -5.63
N VAL A 232 -24.24 -20.51 -4.84
CA VAL A 232 -24.16 -19.05 -4.62
C VAL A 232 -23.67 -18.34 -5.88
N ASN A 233 -22.71 -18.92 -6.62
CA ASN A 233 -22.20 -18.30 -7.86
C ASN A 233 -23.27 -18.21 -8.94
N ALA A 234 -24.02 -19.30 -9.15
CA ALA A 234 -25.14 -19.29 -10.09
C ALA A 234 -26.23 -18.28 -9.67
N LEU A 235 -26.51 -18.19 -8.37
CA LEU A 235 -27.49 -17.24 -7.83
C LEU A 235 -27.04 -15.79 -7.94
N ARG A 236 -25.74 -15.49 -7.84
CA ARG A 236 -25.21 -14.12 -8.03
C ARG A 236 -25.55 -13.57 -9.41
N VAL A 237 -25.35 -14.36 -10.46
CA VAL A 237 -25.71 -13.96 -11.84
C VAL A 237 -27.22 -13.74 -11.95
N GLN A 238 -28.02 -14.63 -11.38
CA GLN A 238 -29.47 -14.51 -11.40
C GLN A 238 -30.00 -13.31 -10.59
N ALA A 239 -29.34 -12.95 -9.49
CA ALA A 239 -29.69 -11.78 -8.68
C ALA A 239 -29.47 -10.46 -9.45
N GLU A 240 -28.36 -10.34 -10.19
CA GLU A 240 -28.13 -9.20 -11.08
C GLU A 240 -29.23 -9.12 -12.16
N GLU A 241 -29.57 -10.25 -12.79
CA GLU A 241 -30.67 -10.29 -13.75
C GLU A 241 -32.02 -9.90 -13.14
N LEU A 242 -32.29 -10.34 -11.91
CA LEU A 242 -33.49 -9.98 -11.16
C LEU A 242 -33.57 -8.47 -10.95
N LYS A 243 -32.48 -7.83 -10.50
CA LYS A 243 -32.36 -6.37 -10.38
C LYS A 243 -32.65 -5.66 -11.70
N ARG A 244 -32.05 -6.14 -12.80
CA ARG A 244 -32.30 -5.58 -14.15
C ARG A 244 -33.76 -5.70 -14.56
N LYS A 245 -34.40 -6.86 -14.32
CA LYS A 245 -35.83 -7.08 -14.57
C LYS A 245 -36.70 -6.14 -13.74
N LEU A 246 -36.38 -5.93 -12.46
CA LEU A 246 -37.10 -5.01 -11.56
C LEU A 246 -36.94 -3.53 -11.95
N SER A 247 -35.86 -3.17 -12.63
CA SER A 247 -35.70 -1.81 -13.20
C SER A 247 -36.71 -1.56 -14.33
N ALA A 248 -37.09 -2.60 -15.08
CA ALA A 248 -38.06 -2.49 -16.18
C ALA A 248 -39.51 -2.84 -15.76
N ARG A 249 -39.70 -3.72 -14.77
CA ARG A 249 -41.01 -4.29 -14.38
C ARG A 249 -41.31 -4.06 -12.90
N GLN A 250 -42.59 -4.10 -12.53
CA GLN A 250 -43.01 -3.92 -11.12
C GLN A 250 -42.77 -5.15 -10.24
N ASN A 251 -42.59 -6.32 -10.84
CA ASN A 251 -42.21 -7.55 -10.17
C ASN A 251 -41.42 -8.44 -11.13
N ALA A 252 -40.64 -9.36 -10.57
CA ALA A 252 -39.93 -10.39 -11.29
C ALA A 252 -39.68 -11.59 -10.36
N SER A 253 -39.45 -12.75 -10.95
CA SER A 253 -39.22 -13.98 -10.20
C SER A 253 -37.82 -14.53 -10.47
N ILE A 254 -37.25 -15.17 -9.45
CA ILE A 254 -35.97 -15.88 -9.47
C ILE A 254 -36.21 -17.33 -9.09
N ARG A 255 -35.52 -18.25 -9.76
CA ARG A 255 -35.62 -19.68 -9.50
C ARG A 255 -34.33 -20.16 -8.83
N VAL A 256 -34.47 -20.68 -7.62
CA VAL A 256 -33.36 -21.22 -6.83
C VAL A 256 -33.38 -22.72 -6.96
N GLN A 257 -32.24 -23.33 -7.27
CA GLN A 257 -32.09 -24.77 -7.28
C GLN A 257 -30.84 -25.13 -6.50
N ALA A 258 -31.00 -25.93 -5.46
CA ALA A 258 -29.90 -26.39 -4.62
C ALA A 258 -30.28 -27.69 -3.92
N SER A 259 -29.33 -28.61 -3.79
CA SER A 259 -29.51 -29.91 -3.10
C SER A 259 -30.78 -30.69 -3.53
N GLY A 260 -31.15 -30.61 -4.81
CA GLY A 260 -32.34 -31.28 -5.37
C GLY A 260 -33.68 -30.60 -5.07
N GLN A 261 -33.69 -29.51 -4.30
CA GLN A 261 -34.86 -28.67 -4.06
C GLN A 261 -34.92 -27.53 -5.08
N VAL A 262 -36.14 -27.09 -5.40
CA VAL A 262 -36.39 -25.99 -6.33
C VAL A 262 -37.38 -25.01 -5.71
N GLY A 263 -36.90 -23.80 -5.43
CA GLY A 263 -37.71 -22.67 -4.98
C GLY A 263 -37.94 -21.67 -6.11
N SER A 264 -39.07 -20.97 -6.07
CA SER A 264 -39.36 -19.88 -7.02
C SER A 264 -39.92 -18.67 -6.27
N TYR A 265 -39.13 -17.61 -6.18
CA TYR A 265 -39.43 -16.45 -5.36
C TYR A 265 -39.75 -15.26 -6.24
N THR A 266 -40.86 -14.57 -5.94
CA THR A 266 -41.26 -13.35 -6.64
C THR A 266 -40.96 -12.15 -5.77
N VAL A 267 -40.20 -11.20 -6.31
CA VAL A 267 -39.85 -9.95 -5.65
C VAL A 267 -40.55 -8.81 -6.38
N THR A 268 -41.16 -7.89 -5.63
CA THR A 268 -41.71 -6.64 -6.19
C THR A 268 -40.67 -5.53 -6.15
N ARG A 269 -40.80 -4.53 -7.03
CA ARG A 269 -39.94 -3.34 -7.03
C ARG A 269 -40.01 -2.61 -5.68
N GLU A 270 -41.20 -2.51 -5.10
CA GLU A 270 -41.40 -1.89 -3.79
C GLU A 270 -40.62 -2.61 -2.68
N GLN A 271 -40.63 -3.95 -2.69
CA GLN A 271 -39.82 -4.74 -1.74
C GLN A 271 -38.32 -4.49 -1.95
N PHE A 272 -37.87 -4.50 -3.20
CA PHE A 272 -36.47 -4.25 -3.57
C PHE A 272 -36.00 -2.85 -3.15
N GLU A 273 -36.77 -1.81 -3.42
CA GLU A 273 -36.45 -0.43 -3.03
C GLU A 273 -36.43 -0.29 -1.50
N ARG A 274 -37.36 -0.94 -0.79
CA ARG A 274 -37.40 -0.95 0.68
C ARG A 274 -36.17 -1.63 1.28
N MET A 275 -35.82 -2.82 0.80
CA MET A 275 -34.68 -3.56 1.37
C MET A 275 -33.33 -2.92 1.05
N THR A 276 -33.25 -2.10 -0.01
CA THR A 276 -32.02 -1.40 -0.42
C THR A 276 -31.99 0.10 -0.08
N GLN A 277 -32.95 0.57 0.73
CA GLN A 277 -33.10 1.98 1.08
C GLN A 277 -31.81 2.57 1.70
N GLY A 278 -31.15 1.84 2.60
CA GLY A 278 -29.92 2.31 3.24
C GLY A 278 -28.76 2.53 2.25
N LEU A 279 -28.70 1.76 1.15
CA LEU A 279 -27.70 1.95 0.09
C LEU A 279 -28.00 3.23 -0.70
N MET A 280 -29.28 3.49 -1.00
CA MET A 280 -29.69 4.73 -1.64
C MET A 280 -29.45 5.95 -0.72
N GLU A 281 -29.71 5.84 0.58
CA GLU A 281 -29.44 6.94 1.53
C GLU A 281 -27.95 7.32 1.55
N ARG A 282 -27.03 6.34 1.46
CA ARG A 282 -25.59 6.61 1.34
C ARG A 282 -25.26 7.46 0.12
N THR A 283 -25.81 7.15 -1.06
CA THR A 283 -25.56 7.95 -2.27
C THR A 283 -26.12 9.37 -2.14
N GLN A 284 -27.27 9.53 -1.49
CA GLN A 284 -27.88 10.84 -1.22
C GLN A 284 -27.00 11.69 -0.31
N LEU A 285 -26.50 11.12 0.79
CA LEU A 285 -25.62 11.80 1.74
C LEU A 285 -24.32 12.31 1.08
N LEU A 286 -23.71 11.48 0.23
CA LEU A 286 -22.51 11.85 -0.52
C LEU A 286 -22.79 12.98 -1.53
N THR A 287 -23.93 12.91 -2.22
CA THR A 287 -24.38 13.95 -3.16
C THR A 287 -24.62 15.29 -2.46
N GLU A 288 -25.26 15.28 -1.29
CA GLU A 288 -25.46 16.50 -0.49
C GLU A 288 -24.14 17.03 0.10
N ARG A 289 -23.20 16.14 0.44
CA ARG A 289 -21.88 16.51 0.97
C ARG A 289 -21.05 17.24 -0.08
N VAL A 290 -21.03 16.77 -1.34
CA VAL A 290 -20.27 17.43 -2.41
C VAL A 290 -20.84 18.82 -2.74
N LEU A 291 -22.18 18.95 -2.81
CA LEU A 291 -22.85 20.24 -3.03
C LEU A 291 -22.51 21.24 -1.93
N ARG A 292 -22.63 20.82 -0.67
CA ARG A 292 -22.30 21.66 0.49
C ARG A 292 -20.84 22.09 0.51
N THR A 293 -19.93 21.17 0.20
CA THR A 293 -18.48 21.44 0.17
C THR A 293 -18.13 22.46 -0.91
N ALA A 294 -18.79 22.38 -2.07
CA ALA A 294 -18.64 23.35 -3.16
C ALA A 294 -19.43 24.66 -2.94
N GLY A 295 -20.20 24.79 -1.86
CA GLY A 295 -21.07 25.94 -1.61
C GLY A 295 -22.20 26.08 -2.64
N LYS A 296 -22.67 24.96 -3.20
CA LYS A 296 -23.69 24.88 -4.24
C LYS A 296 -25.00 24.27 -3.73
N SER A 297 -26.07 24.58 -4.44
CA SER A 297 -27.41 24.02 -4.20
C SER A 297 -27.95 23.30 -5.43
N TRP A 298 -28.92 22.41 -5.24
CA TRP A 298 -29.62 21.73 -6.33
C TRP A 298 -30.26 22.69 -7.35
N ALA A 299 -30.67 23.88 -6.92
CA ALA A 299 -31.28 24.89 -7.78
C ALA A 299 -30.29 25.48 -8.82
N GLU A 300 -28.99 25.46 -8.53
CA GLU A 300 -27.94 25.93 -9.45
C GLU A 300 -27.54 24.86 -10.48
N ILE A 301 -27.97 23.61 -10.29
CA ILE A 301 -27.61 22.52 -11.19
C ILE A 301 -28.39 22.66 -12.50
N THR A 302 -27.64 22.83 -13.58
CA THR A 302 -28.16 22.93 -14.95
C THR A 302 -28.81 21.62 -15.36
N GLY A 303 -28.14 20.49 -15.10
CA GLY A 303 -28.65 19.14 -15.29
C GLY A 303 -27.78 18.09 -14.61
N VAL A 304 -28.32 16.86 -14.50
CA VAL A 304 -27.64 15.72 -13.88
C VAL A 304 -27.32 14.68 -14.94
N LEU A 305 -26.05 14.28 -15.05
CA LEU A 305 -25.57 13.27 -15.98
C LEU A 305 -25.51 11.91 -15.25
N PRO A 306 -26.44 10.96 -15.53
CA PRO A 306 -26.37 9.62 -14.96
C PRO A 306 -25.31 8.78 -15.68
N VAL A 307 -24.41 8.17 -14.93
CA VAL A 307 -23.30 7.33 -15.43
C VAL A 307 -23.32 5.99 -14.70
N GLY A 308 -23.00 4.91 -15.41
CA GLY A 308 -23.01 3.56 -14.86
C GLY A 308 -24.39 2.90 -14.85
N GLY A 309 -24.40 1.58 -15.12
CA GLY A 309 -25.64 0.83 -15.36
C GLY A 309 -26.62 0.79 -14.19
N SER A 310 -26.16 0.96 -12.95
CA SER A 310 -27.03 0.97 -11.77
C SER A 310 -27.89 2.24 -11.68
N THR A 311 -27.54 3.32 -12.39
CA THR A 311 -28.39 4.53 -12.49
C THR A 311 -29.72 4.30 -13.22
N ARG A 312 -29.87 3.17 -13.92
CA ARG A 312 -31.12 2.77 -14.58
C ARG A 312 -32.23 2.39 -13.60
N MET A 313 -31.89 2.17 -12.33
CA MET A 313 -32.88 1.86 -11.29
C MET A 313 -33.83 3.07 -11.10
N PRO A 314 -35.17 2.89 -11.14
CA PRO A 314 -36.14 3.98 -11.02
C PRO A 314 -35.94 4.87 -9.79
N MET A 315 -35.61 4.29 -8.62
CA MET A 315 -35.32 5.04 -7.39
C MET A 315 -34.23 6.11 -7.53
N VAL A 316 -33.24 5.90 -8.42
CA VAL A 316 -32.17 6.87 -8.68
C VAL A 316 -32.71 8.05 -9.49
N SER A 317 -33.43 7.76 -10.58
CA SER A 317 -34.08 8.79 -11.39
C SER A 317 -35.10 9.59 -10.59
N ASP A 318 -35.88 8.93 -9.73
CA ASP A 318 -36.87 9.58 -8.88
C ASP A 318 -36.23 10.47 -7.82
N TYR A 319 -35.09 10.08 -7.25
CA TYR A 319 -34.29 10.94 -6.39
C TYR A 319 -33.80 12.19 -7.14
N ILE A 320 -33.14 12.01 -8.29
CA ILE A 320 -32.61 13.12 -9.10
C ILE A 320 -33.73 14.09 -9.46
N LYS A 321 -34.89 13.57 -9.90
CA LYS A 321 -36.04 14.39 -10.26
C LYS A 321 -36.63 15.14 -9.07
N ARG A 322 -36.72 14.50 -7.91
CA ARG A 322 -37.22 15.11 -6.68
C ARG A 322 -36.31 16.25 -6.21
N MET A 323 -34.99 16.08 -6.29
CA MET A 323 -34.04 17.07 -5.79
C MET A 323 -33.77 18.21 -6.77
N SER A 324 -33.59 17.90 -8.05
CA SER A 324 -33.24 18.91 -9.08
C SER A 324 -34.46 19.56 -9.74
N GLY A 325 -35.66 18.97 -9.57
CA GLY A 325 -36.88 19.39 -10.29
C GLY A 325 -36.87 19.02 -11.78
N LYS A 326 -35.83 18.36 -12.29
CA LYS A 326 -35.64 17.98 -13.69
C LYS A 326 -35.35 16.48 -13.81
N PRO A 327 -35.76 15.79 -14.89
CA PRO A 327 -35.32 14.42 -15.11
C PRO A 327 -33.79 14.38 -15.31
N PRO A 328 -33.14 13.23 -15.03
CA PRO A 328 -31.76 13.00 -15.45
C PRO A 328 -31.60 13.28 -16.95
N MET A 329 -30.44 13.80 -17.33
CA MET A 329 -30.14 14.10 -18.72
C MET A 329 -30.02 12.81 -19.53
N GLY A 330 -30.50 12.85 -20.77
CA GLY A 330 -30.35 11.78 -21.74
C GLY A 330 -29.43 12.18 -22.90
N GLY A 331 -29.34 11.31 -23.92
CA GLY A 331 -28.60 11.56 -25.16
C GLY A 331 -27.29 10.81 -25.29
N ILE A 332 -26.79 10.21 -24.20
CA ILE A 332 -25.65 9.29 -24.21
C ILE A 332 -26.02 8.05 -23.41
N HIS A 333 -25.58 6.90 -23.89
CA HIS A 333 -25.78 5.64 -23.21
C HIS A 333 -24.89 5.58 -21.94
N PRO A 334 -25.44 5.38 -20.73
CA PRO A 334 -24.68 5.43 -19.47
C PRO A 334 -23.49 4.47 -19.42
N ASP A 335 -23.58 3.32 -20.10
CA ASP A 335 -22.54 2.29 -20.12
C ASP A 335 -21.46 2.53 -21.21
N GLU A 336 -21.64 3.55 -22.06
CA GLU A 336 -20.70 3.87 -23.16
C GLU A 336 -20.04 5.24 -22.98
N ALA A 337 -20.68 6.14 -22.21
CA ALA A 337 -20.24 7.52 -22.00
C ALA A 337 -18.78 7.61 -21.55
N VAL A 338 -18.37 6.75 -20.62
CA VAL A 338 -17.04 6.78 -20.01
C VAL A 338 -15.97 6.42 -21.04
N ALA A 339 -16.14 5.33 -21.79
CA ALA A 339 -15.19 4.90 -22.82
C ALA A 339 -15.08 5.95 -23.95
N ILE A 340 -16.21 6.50 -24.40
CA ILE A 340 -16.27 7.58 -25.40
C ILE A 340 -15.46 8.79 -24.91
N GLY A 341 -15.66 9.20 -23.66
CA GLY A 341 -14.93 10.30 -23.04
C GLY A 341 -13.43 10.06 -22.95
N ALA A 342 -13.03 8.84 -22.61
CA ALA A 342 -11.63 8.43 -22.59
C ALA A 342 -11.00 8.49 -23.99
N ALA A 343 -11.73 8.09 -25.05
CA ALA A 343 -11.22 8.16 -26.42
C ALA A 343 -11.03 9.61 -26.89
N ILE A 344 -11.95 10.49 -26.49
CA ILE A 344 -11.82 11.94 -26.71
C ILE A 344 -10.56 12.49 -26.00
N GLN A 345 -10.35 12.11 -24.73
CA GLN A 345 -9.16 12.52 -23.97
C GLN A 345 -7.87 12.00 -24.60
N ALA A 346 -7.86 10.77 -25.13
CA ALA A 346 -6.71 10.20 -25.81
C ALA A 346 -6.33 11.04 -27.04
N ALA A 347 -7.32 11.43 -27.86
CA ALA A 347 -7.10 12.30 -29.01
C ALA A 347 -6.55 13.68 -28.60
N MET A 348 -7.11 14.29 -27.55
CA MET A 348 -6.63 15.57 -27.01
C MET A 348 -5.17 15.49 -26.54
N SER A 349 -4.79 14.39 -25.89
CA SER A 349 -3.44 14.18 -25.35
C SER A 349 -2.39 14.07 -26.47
N LEU A 350 -2.75 13.41 -27.57
CA LEU A 350 -1.87 13.27 -28.73
C LEU A 350 -1.74 14.57 -29.52
N GLN A 351 -2.82 15.33 -29.68
CA GLN A 351 -2.77 16.66 -30.30
C GLN A 351 -1.85 17.64 -29.54
N ALA A 352 -1.91 17.63 -28.20
CA ALA A 352 -1.07 18.48 -27.37
C ALA A 352 0.44 18.13 -27.48
N SER A 353 0.77 16.91 -27.92
CA SER A 353 2.15 16.42 -28.03
C SER A 353 2.78 16.70 -29.41
N GLN A 354 2.00 17.12 -30.41
CA GLN A 354 2.49 17.48 -31.74
C GLN A 354 2.67 19.01 -31.85
N ASN A 355 3.84 19.47 -32.30
CA ASN A 355 4.04 20.88 -32.67
C ASN A 355 3.03 21.26 -33.77
N PRO A 356 2.38 22.44 -33.72
CA PRO A 356 1.34 22.82 -34.67
C PRO A 356 1.97 23.17 -36.02
N VAL A 357 2.26 22.17 -36.87
CA VAL A 357 2.89 22.39 -38.19
C VAL A 357 2.13 21.74 -39.34
N THR A 358 0.99 21.10 -39.10
CA THR A 358 0.12 20.66 -40.21
C THR A 358 -1.31 21.14 -40.00
N GLU A 359 -1.71 22.12 -40.81
CA GLU A 359 -3.04 22.74 -40.85
C GLU A 359 -4.15 21.82 -41.43
N ASP A 360 -3.88 20.54 -41.66
CA ASP A 360 -4.88 19.63 -42.22
C ASP A 360 -5.47 18.67 -41.18
N HIS A 361 -6.77 18.85 -40.95
CA HIS A 361 -7.79 17.84 -40.63
C HIS A 361 -7.83 17.22 -39.21
N PHE A 362 -8.29 17.96 -38.19
CA PHE A 362 -9.09 17.38 -37.09
C PHE A 362 -9.76 18.46 -36.19
N VAL A 363 -11.07 18.69 -36.30
CA VAL A 363 -11.80 19.55 -35.35
C VAL A 363 -12.55 18.67 -34.35
N LEU A 364 -11.88 18.30 -33.26
CA LEU A 364 -12.58 17.73 -32.10
C LEU A 364 -13.61 18.74 -31.61
N ARG A 365 -14.87 18.31 -31.50
CA ARG A 365 -15.90 19.03 -30.74
C ARG A 365 -15.71 18.87 -29.22
N ALA A 366 -14.50 18.53 -28.74
CA ALA A 366 -14.12 18.39 -27.32
C ALA A 366 -13.50 19.68 -26.73
N PRO A 367 -13.75 20.02 -25.45
CA PRO A 367 -13.26 21.25 -24.83
C PRO A 367 -11.75 21.40 -25.02
N LYS A 368 -11.28 22.65 -25.11
CA LYS A 368 -9.85 22.92 -25.38
C LYS A 368 -8.96 22.51 -24.20
N ARG A 369 -9.56 22.41 -23.01
CA ARG A 369 -8.87 22.08 -21.78
C ARG A 369 -9.82 21.36 -20.81
N THR A 370 -9.26 20.38 -20.11
CA THR A 370 -9.90 19.63 -19.03
C THR A 370 -9.10 19.85 -17.77
N VAL A 371 -9.76 20.22 -16.67
CA VAL A 371 -9.15 20.34 -15.34
C VAL A 371 -9.90 19.40 -14.40
N ASP A 372 -9.21 18.35 -13.98
CA ASP A 372 -9.70 17.40 -12.97
C ASP A 372 -9.17 17.78 -11.59
N VAL A 373 -9.69 17.17 -10.52
CA VAL A 373 -9.28 17.40 -9.13
C VAL A 373 -8.94 16.09 -8.42
N ILE A 374 -8.18 16.17 -7.33
CA ILE A 374 -7.93 15.01 -6.46
C ILE A 374 -9.01 14.85 -5.38
N ALA A 375 -9.42 13.62 -5.12
CA ALA A 375 -10.44 13.31 -4.10
C ALA A 375 -9.90 13.29 -2.66
N HIS A 376 -8.58 13.07 -2.51
CA HIS A 376 -7.93 12.87 -1.20
C HIS A 376 -6.80 13.86 -0.98
N SER A 377 -6.78 14.45 0.23
CA SER A 377 -5.71 15.33 0.67
C SER A 377 -4.39 14.55 0.76
N LEU A 378 -3.32 15.09 0.17
CA LEU A 378 -1.96 14.59 0.34
C LEU A 378 -1.39 15.17 1.63
N GLY A 379 -0.92 14.31 2.52
CA GLY A 379 -0.25 14.69 3.76
C GLY A 379 1.11 14.04 3.94
N LEU A 380 1.76 14.38 5.04
CA LEU A 380 2.97 13.72 5.51
C LEU A 380 2.93 13.53 7.03
N ILE A 381 3.61 12.49 7.52
CA ILE A 381 3.78 12.28 8.96
C ILE A 381 4.82 13.24 9.52
N VAL A 382 4.43 14.05 10.52
CA VAL A 382 5.34 14.95 11.25
C VAL A 382 5.19 14.78 12.75
N GLU A 383 6.21 15.18 13.50
CA GLU A 383 6.09 15.39 14.94
C GLU A 383 5.23 16.63 15.21
N SER A 384 4.33 16.55 16.20
CA SER A 384 3.62 17.74 16.70
C SER A 384 4.60 18.76 17.28
N ALA A 385 4.21 20.04 17.33
CA ALA A 385 5.08 21.11 17.83
C ALA A 385 5.56 20.89 19.28
N ASP A 386 4.72 20.26 20.11
CA ASP A 386 5.05 19.85 21.48
C ASP A 386 5.77 18.49 21.57
N ARG A 387 5.93 17.79 20.43
CA ARG A 387 6.50 16.44 20.31
C ARG A 387 5.75 15.37 21.11
N ALA A 388 4.49 15.63 21.47
CA ALA A 388 3.67 14.71 22.23
C ALA A 388 3.08 13.59 21.35
N ARG A 389 2.92 13.80 20.04
CA ARG A 389 2.38 12.81 19.11
C ARG A 389 2.89 13.02 17.69
N TYR A 390 2.71 12.02 16.84
CA TYR A 390 2.80 12.19 15.40
C TYR A 390 1.44 12.64 14.84
N ILE A 391 1.46 13.48 13.81
CA ILE A 391 0.26 13.95 13.11
C ILE A 391 0.42 13.84 11.61
N ASN A 392 -0.69 13.62 10.92
CA ASN A 392 -0.79 13.81 9.49
C ASN A 392 -0.89 15.30 9.17
N SER A 393 0.19 15.90 8.66
CA SER A 393 0.20 17.28 8.19
C SER A 393 -0.24 17.34 6.73
N MET A 394 -1.45 17.85 6.49
CA MET A 394 -1.95 18.05 5.13
C MET A 394 -1.09 19.06 4.36
N ILE A 395 -0.71 18.68 3.15
CA ILE A 395 0.08 19.45 2.19
C ILE A 395 -0.87 19.99 1.11
N ILE A 396 -1.39 19.10 0.27
CA ILE A 396 -2.30 19.46 -0.83
C ILE A 396 -3.71 19.01 -0.43
N PRO A 397 -4.64 19.93 -0.12
CA PRO A 397 -6.00 19.56 0.27
C PRO A 397 -6.77 18.92 -0.89
N LYS A 398 -7.77 18.08 -0.57
CA LYS A 398 -8.72 17.54 -1.55
C LYS A 398 -9.42 18.64 -2.37
N ASN A 399 -9.91 18.26 -3.55
CA ASN A 399 -10.51 19.12 -4.57
C ASN A 399 -9.56 20.17 -5.20
N ASN A 400 -8.24 20.07 -4.97
CA ASN A 400 -7.28 20.86 -5.75
C ASN A 400 -7.16 20.30 -7.17
N GLY A 401 -7.07 21.20 -8.15
CA GLY A 401 -6.91 20.84 -9.56
C GLY A 401 -5.58 20.13 -9.83
N ILE A 402 -5.58 19.14 -10.73
CA ILE A 402 -4.36 18.44 -11.16
C ILE A 402 -3.93 18.83 -12.58
N PRO A 403 -2.61 18.85 -12.86
CA PRO A 403 -1.50 18.63 -11.92
C PRO A 403 -1.33 19.79 -10.91
N THR A 404 -0.82 19.49 -9.72
CA THR A 404 -0.53 20.49 -8.68
C THR A 404 0.67 20.09 -7.84
N GLN A 405 1.39 21.07 -7.30
CA GLN A 405 2.55 20.84 -6.44
C GLN A 405 2.66 21.89 -5.33
N GLN A 406 3.22 21.47 -4.20
CA GLN A 406 3.61 22.35 -3.11
C GLN A 406 5.05 22.04 -2.68
N THR A 407 5.84 23.09 -2.48
CA THR A 407 7.21 22.96 -1.96
C THR A 407 7.28 23.49 -0.53
N ARG A 408 7.78 22.68 0.41
CA ARG A 408 8.00 23.07 1.80
C ARG A 408 9.48 23.00 2.16
N PRO A 409 10.00 23.99 2.89
CA PRO A 409 11.37 23.96 3.37
C PRO A 409 11.50 23.07 4.61
N PHE A 410 12.53 22.23 4.65
CA PHE A 410 12.85 21.37 5.79
C PHE A 410 14.31 21.57 6.21
N GLU A 411 14.51 21.94 7.47
CA GLU A 411 15.83 22.14 8.04
C GLU A 411 16.32 20.84 8.68
N MET A 412 17.54 20.40 8.34
CA MET A 412 18.11 19.16 8.86
C MET A 412 19.60 19.31 9.16
N THR A 413 20.05 18.69 10.26
CA THR A 413 21.49 18.61 10.58
C THR A 413 22.12 17.42 9.88
N LEU A 414 23.18 17.65 9.12
CA LEU A 414 23.92 16.60 8.41
C LEU A 414 24.89 15.87 9.35
N ARG A 415 25.00 14.55 9.16
CA ARG A 415 25.96 13.71 9.90
C ARG A 415 27.36 13.92 9.34
N ARG A 416 28.37 13.91 10.22
CA ARG A 416 29.78 14.16 9.85
C ARG A 416 30.44 13.01 9.08
N ASP A 417 29.87 11.81 9.17
CA ASP A 417 30.34 10.61 8.48
C ASP A 417 29.83 10.53 7.02
N GLY A 418 28.97 11.47 6.59
CA GLY A 418 28.39 11.50 5.25
C GLY A 418 27.17 10.58 5.06
N ASN A 419 26.83 9.74 6.05
CA ASN A 419 25.71 8.79 5.98
C ASN A 419 24.40 9.44 6.44
N THR A 420 24.06 10.57 5.83
CA THR A 420 22.79 11.26 6.11
C THR A 420 21.69 10.70 5.20
N GLU A 421 20.56 10.37 5.80
CA GLU A 421 19.34 9.93 5.11
C GLU A 421 18.15 10.68 5.70
N LEU A 422 17.18 11.02 4.83
CA LEU A 422 15.90 11.58 5.24
C LEU A 422 14.80 10.58 4.86
N GLU A 423 14.08 10.12 5.87
CA GLU A 423 12.91 9.24 5.72
C GLU A 423 11.63 10.08 5.76
N VAL A 424 10.76 9.90 4.76
CA VAL A 424 9.46 10.57 4.66
C VAL A 424 8.37 9.53 4.47
N PHE A 425 7.29 9.64 5.25
CA PHE A 425 6.07 8.86 5.06
C PHE A 425 4.97 9.80 4.57
N LEU A 426 4.53 9.57 3.34
CA LEU A 426 3.39 10.28 2.75
C LEU A 426 2.09 9.54 3.04
N THR A 427 1.03 10.32 3.15
CA THR A 427 -0.30 9.85 3.51
C THR A 427 -1.37 10.45 2.60
N GLN A 428 -2.47 9.72 2.41
CA GLN A 428 -3.72 10.23 1.85
C GLN A 428 -4.84 10.08 2.88
N GLY A 429 -5.51 11.19 3.20
CA GLY A 429 -6.61 11.20 4.18
C GLY A 429 -6.95 12.61 4.68
N GLU A 430 -8.14 12.73 5.27
CA GLU A 430 -8.73 14.03 5.67
C GLU A 430 -8.62 14.34 7.17
N THR A 431 -7.87 13.53 7.92
CA THR A 431 -7.75 13.67 9.38
C THR A 431 -6.30 13.90 9.80
N GLU A 432 -6.10 14.53 10.96
CA GLU A 432 -4.76 14.65 11.56
C GLU A 432 -4.25 13.33 12.16
N ASP A 433 -5.12 12.35 12.36
CA ASP A 433 -4.77 11.06 12.98
C ASP A 433 -4.09 10.15 11.95
N PRO A 434 -2.79 9.83 12.12
CA PRO A 434 -2.07 8.96 11.20
C PRO A 434 -2.69 7.58 11.02
N GLN A 435 -3.46 7.08 12.00
CA GLN A 435 -4.10 5.76 11.94
C GLN A 435 -5.28 5.70 10.97
N GLN A 436 -5.89 6.84 10.67
CA GLN A 436 -7.05 6.94 9.79
C GLN A 436 -6.65 7.34 8.36
N CYS A 437 -5.34 7.39 8.08
CA CYS A 437 -4.79 7.76 6.79
C CYS A 437 -4.23 6.54 6.06
N SER A 438 -4.29 6.55 4.74
CA SER A 438 -3.61 5.56 3.90
C SER A 438 -2.17 5.98 3.68
N TYR A 439 -1.22 5.12 4.00
CA TYR A 439 0.21 5.36 3.74
C TYR A 439 0.54 5.01 2.30
N LEU A 440 1.33 5.87 1.65
CA LEU A 440 1.65 5.70 0.23
C LEU A 440 2.95 4.95 -0.02
N GLY A 441 3.89 5.02 0.93
CA GLY A 441 5.22 4.47 0.77
C GLY A 441 6.21 5.05 1.78
N ARG A 442 7.38 4.42 1.86
CA ARG A 442 8.53 4.90 2.62
C ARG A 442 9.52 5.53 1.64
N TYR A 443 9.67 6.85 1.71
CA TYR A 443 10.48 7.62 0.78
C TYR A 443 11.81 8.00 1.43
N MET A 444 12.92 7.46 0.92
CA MET A 444 14.26 7.66 1.47
C MET A 444 15.08 8.58 0.55
N PHE A 445 15.41 9.77 1.05
CA PHE A 445 16.36 10.66 0.37
C PHE A 445 17.78 10.44 0.88
N SER A 446 18.72 10.31 -0.05
CA SER A 446 20.14 10.07 0.22
C SER A 446 21.03 10.92 -0.71
N ARG A 447 22.35 10.72 -0.62
CA ARG A 447 23.38 11.41 -1.42
C ARG A 447 23.34 12.93 -1.25
N PHE A 448 23.36 13.39 0.00
CA PHE A 448 23.40 14.80 0.33
C PHE A 448 24.68 15.47 -0.20
N PRO A 449 24.56 16.67 -0.82
CA PRO A 449 25.73 17.40 -1.28
C PRO A 449 26.56 17.86 -0.09
N TYR A 450 27.87 18.02 -0.33
CA TYR A 450 28.73 18.66 0.66
C TYR A 450 28.37 20.15 0.77
N ILE A 451 28.04 20.58 1.98
CA ILE A 451 27.79 21.99 2.30
C ILE A 451 28.74 22.44 3.41
N ASN A 452 29.12 23.71 3.39
CA ASN A 452 30.03 24.30 4.39
C ASN A 452 29.37 24.46 5.78
N SER A 453 28.05 24.27 5.86
CA SER A 453 27.25 24.32 7.09
C SER A 453 26.98 22.92 7.63
N LYS A 454 26.78 22.78 8.94
CA LYS A 454 26.27 21.53 9.53
C LYS A 454 24.78 21.33 9.29
N THR A 455 24.07 22.40 8.94
CA THR A 455 22.63 22.40 8.73
C THR A 455 22.33 22.67 7.26
N ALA A 456 21.59 21.75 6.63
CA ALA A 456 21.08 21.87 5.28
C ALA A 456 19.62 22.32 5.32
N ILE A 457 19.20 23.09 4.31
CA ILE A 457 17.79 23.38 4.07
C ILE A 457 17.38 22.68 2.78
N LEU A 458 16.43 21.77 2.89
CA LEU A 458 15.88 21.00 1.78
C LEU A 458 14.58 21.64 1.34
N ASN A 459 14.43 21.89 0.04
CA ASN A 459 13.14 22.20 -0.56
C ASN A 459 12.54 20.88 -1.03
N ILE A 460 11.55 20.38 -0.27
CA ILE A 460 10.84 19.15 -0.59
C ILE A 460 9.57 19.52 -1.35
N THR A 461 9.45 19.03 -2.58
CA THR A 461 8.31 19.25 -3.45
C THR A 461 7.43 18.01 -3.47
N TYR A 462 6.17 18.19 -3.10
CA TYR A 462 5.13 17.17 -3.11
C TYR A 462 4.16 17.52 -4.23
N ALA A 463 3.78 16.57 -5.07
CA ALA A 463 2.95 16.84 -6.23
C ALA A 463 1.97 15.72 -6.53
N TYR A 464 0.83 16.11 -7.09
CA TYR A 464 -0.02 15.23 -7.90
C TYR A 464 0.24 15.52 -9.37
N ASP A 465 0.56 14.48 -10.13
CA ASP A 465 0.73 14.59 -11.58
C ASP A 465 -0.63 14.65 -12.30
N LYS A 466 -0.60 14.69 -13.64
CA LYS A 466 -1.82 14.71 -14.47
C LYS A 466 -2.69 13.46 -14.34
N ASN A 467 -2.15 12.36 -13.81
CA ASN A 467 -2.87 11.11 -13.58
C ASN A 467 -3.48 11.04 -12.16
N GLY A 468 -3.23 12.05 -11.32
CA GLY A 468 -3.59 12.03 -9.91
C GLY A 468 -2.71 11.09 -9.08
N THR A 469 -1.52 10.74 -9.57
CA THR A 469 -0.53 9.96 -8.81
C THR A 469 0.43 10.88 -8.07
N VAL A 470 0.90 10.44 -6.91
CA VAL A 470 1.75 11.24 -6.04
C VAL A 470 3.20 11.10 -6.44
N THR A 471 3.91 12.22 -6.50
CA THR A 471 5.36 12.27 -6.64
C THR A 471 5.98 13.16 -5.57
N ILE A 472 7.20 12.84 -5.18
CA ILE A 472 7.98 13.62 -4.22
C ILE A 472 9.41 13.78 -4.74
N SER A 473 9.97 14.96 -4.55
CA SER A 473 11.37 15.23 -4.83
C SER A 473 11.94 16.18 -3.78
N ALA A 474 13.26 16.17 -3.61
CA ALA A 474 13.94 17.05 -2.68
C ALA A 474 15.18 17.65 -3.33
N THR A 475 15.39 18.95 -3.12
CA THR A 475 16.58 19.68 -3.59
C THR A 475 17.24 20.38 -2.41
N GLU A 476 18.56 20.30 -2.28
CA GLU A 476 19.28 21.11 -1.30
C GLU A 476 19.33 22.56 -1.80
N ARG A 477 18.87 23.50 -0.97
CA ARG A 477 18.59 24.88 -1.40
C ARG A 477 19.83 25.64 -1.85
N THR A 478 20.96 25.44 -1.18
CA THR A 478 22.16 26.27 -1.38
C THR A 478 22.90 25.90 -2.66
N THR A 479 23.00 24.60 -2.93
CA THR A 479 23.70 24.01 -4.08
C THR A 479 22.78 23.82 -5.27
N GLY A 480 21.45 23.76 -5.04
CA GLY A 480 20.46 23.43 -6.05
C GLY A 480 20.49 21.96 -6.48
N GLN A 481 21.28 21.10 -5.82
CA GLN A 481 21.42 19.70 -6.22
C GLN A 481 20.20 18.88 -5.78
N PRO A 482 19.61 18.06 -6.67
CA PRO A 482 18.57 17.12 -6.30
C PRO A 482 19.14 15.96 -5.48
N LEU A 483 18.39 15.51 -4.48
CA LEU A 483 18.70 14.32 -3.70
C LEU A 483 18.25 13.06 -4.42
N ALA A 484 18.97 11.96 -4.19
CA ALA A 484 18.56 10.66 -4.71
C ALA A 484 17.39 10.12 -3.87
N LEU A 485 16.31 9.73 -4.53
CA LEU A 485 15.13 9.13 -3.91
C LEU A 485 15.14 7.61 -4.12
N ASP A 486 14.94 6.87 -3.04
CA ASP A 486 14.63 5.44 -3.03
C ASP A 486 13.24 5.24 -2.38
N ILE A 487 12.34 4.51 -3.03
CA ILE A 487 10.99 4.26 -2.53
C ILE A 487 10.93 2.80 -2.09
N GLN A 488 10.69 2.57 -0.80
CA GLN A 488 10.66 1.26 -0.20
C GLN A 488 9.25 0.87 0.25
N PRO A 489 8.95 -0.45 0.37
CA PRO A 489 7.74 -0.92 1.01
C PRO A 489 7.60 -0.35 2.42
N ILE A 490 6.34 -0.14 2.83
CA ILE A 490 6.03 0.32 4.17
C ILE A 490 6.42 -0.79 5.16
N PRO A 491 7.25 -0.49 6.18
CA PRO A 491 7.59 -1.46 7.21
C PRO A 491 6.35 -1.96 7.97
N THR A 492 6.35 -3.22 8.40
CA THR A 492 5.20 -3.84 9.09
C THR A 492 4.85 -3.21 10.43
N ASP A 493 5.78 -2.47 11.04
CA ASP A 493 5.54 -1.72 12.27
C ASP A 493 4.84 -0.37 12.03
N VAL A 494 4.67 0.06 10.78
CA VAL A 494 3.85 1.22 10.41
C VAL A 494 2.43 0.71 10.11
N PRO A 495 1.36 1.30 10.68
CA PRO A 495 1.30 2.62 11.34
C PRO A 495 1.57 2.62 12.85
N ALA A 496 1.70 1.46 13.49
CA ALA A 496 1.84 1.35 14.95
C ALA A 496 3.01 2.18 15.53
N ARG A 497 4.10 2.36 14.77
CA ARG A 497 5.24 3.22 15.08
C ARG A 497 4.84 4.65 15.44
N PHE A 498 3.77 5.16 14.83
CA PHE A 498 3.32 6.54 14.99
C PHE A 498 2.26 6.71 16.10
N LEU A 499 1.96 5.64 16.84
CA LEU A 499 1.11 5.68 18.05
C LEU A 499 1.86 6.23 19.26
N SER A 500 3.11 5.82 19.44
CA SER A 500 3.93 6.22 20.59
C SER A 500 4.44 7.64 20.42
N SER A 501 4.53 8.39 21.52
CA SER A 501 5.00 9.76 21.43
C SER A 501 6.48 9.80 20.99
N PRO A 502 6.88 10.78 20.18
CA PRO A 502 8.30 11.01 19.87
C PRO A 502 9.18 11.13 21.13
N ARG A 503 8.61 11.62 22.24
CA ARG A 503 9.28 11.73 23.56
C ARG A 503 9.57 10.36 24.19
N GLU A 504 8.63 9.43 24.13
CA GLU A 504 8.83 8.05 24.62
C GLU A 504 9.87 7.30 23.79
N GLN A 505 9.91 7.58 22.48
CA GLN A 505 10.91 7.02 21.56
C GLN A 505 12.33 7.60 21.76
N GLN A 506 12.45 8.73 22.47
CA GLN A 506 13.71 9.42 22.75
C GLN A 506 14.35 9.11 24.10
N VAL A 507 13.72 8.29 24.94
CA VAL A 507 14.40 7.80 26.14
C VAL A 507 15.54 6.89 25.68
N PRO A 508 16.82 7.23 25.91
CA PRO A 508 17.90 6.34 25.57
C PRO A 508 17.67 5.04 26.34
N GLY A 509 17.58 3.90 25.64
CA GLY A 509 17.55 2.60 26.30
C GLY A 509 18.72 2.50 27.29
N GLU A 510 18.50 1.84 28.43
CA GLU A 510 19.53 1.67 29.45
C GLU A 510 20.80 1.06 28.80
N ILE A 511 21.98 1.61 29.12
CA ILE A 511 23.25 1.13 28.54
C ILE A 511 23.45 -0.33 28.92
N ILE A 512 23.59 -1.19 27.92
CA ILE A 512 23.90 -2.60 28.12
C ILE A 512 25.38 -2.69 28.49
N THR A 513 25.68 -3.28 29.65
CA THR A 513 27.07 -3.43 30.10
C THR A 513 27.51 -4.88 29.94
N VAL A 514 28.55 -5.10 29.14
CA VAL A 514 29.10 -6.43 28.84
C VAL A 514 30.54 -6.50 29.33
N TYR A 515 30.90 -7.52 30.11
CA TYR A 515 32.29 -7.88 30.36
C TYR A 515 32.67 -9.13 29.59
N LEU A 516 33.74 -9.05 28.79
CA LEU A 516 34.41 -10.22 28.24
C LEU A 516 35.34 -10.78 29.33
N ASP A 517 35.07 -11.98 29.83
CA ASP A 517 35.83 -12.66 30.87
C ASP A 517 36.63 -13.80 30.25
N ILE A 518 37.91 -13.55 29.95
CA ILE A 518 38.73 -14.42 29.08
C ILE A 518 39.81 -15.15 29.88
N ASP A 519 39.83 -16.47 29.75
CA ASP A 519 40.91 -17.32 30.28
C ASP A 519 42.24 -16.96 29.62
N THR A 520 43.26 -16.72 30.43
CA THR A 520 44.63 -16.45 29.99
C THR A 520 45.63 -17.39 30.65
N SER A 521 45.19 -18.59 31.06
CA SER A 521 46.05 -19.62 31.62
C SER A 521 47.08 -20.17 30.63
N GLY A 522 48.02 -20.98 31.11
CA GLY A 522 49.11 -21.53 30.31
C GLY A 522 48.64 -22.32 29.08
N SER A 523 47.48 -22.99 29.14
CA SER A 523 46.89 -23.71 27.99
C SER A 523 46.45 -22.79 26.86
N MET A 524 46.17 -21.52 27.17
CA MET A 524 45.82 -20.49 26.18
C MET A 524 47.03 -20.02 25.36
N THR A 525 48.25 -20.44 25.70
CA THR A 525 49.48 -19.97 25.05
C THR A 525 49.53 -20.32 23.57
N GLY A 526 49.89 -19.33 22.74
CA GLY A 526 50.05 -19.51 21.30
C GLY A 526 48.76 -19.33 20.53
N ARG A 527 48.31 -20.37 19.82
CA ARG A 527 47.14 -20.28 18.92
C ARG A 527 45.83 -19.95 19.67
N PRO A 528 45.50 -20.56 20.82
CA PRO A 528 44.23 -20.32 21.49
C PRO A 528 43.99 -18.85 21.87
N LEU A 529 44.95 -18.19 22.52
CA LEU A 529 44.84 -16.78 22.89
C LEU A 529 44.77 -15.86 21.66
N ARG A 530 45.45 -16.19 20.56
CA ARG A 530 45.34 -15.41 19.31
C ARG A 530 43.92 -15.46 18.73
N GLU A 531 43.31 -16.64 18.69
CA GLU A 531 41.93 -16.79 18.21
C GLU A 531 40.93 -16.15 19.18
N ALA A 532 41.17 -16.22 20.50
CA ALA A 532 40.36 -15.52 21.50
C ALA A 532 40.39 -14.00 21.30
N LYS A 533 41.58 -13.40 21.09
CA LYS A 533 41.71 -11.97 20.76
C LYS A 533 40.99 -11.62 19.47
N LYS A 534 41.14 -12.44 18.43
CA LYS A 534 40.46 -12.25 17.14
C LYS A 534 38.93 -12.28 17.31
N ALA A 535 38.40 -13.25 18.05
CA ALA A 535 36.97 -13.36 18.33
C ALA A 535 36.45 -12.17 19.16
N ALA A 536 37.23 -11.71 20.16
CA ALA A 536 36.88 -10.53 20.95
C ALA A 536 36.86 -9.24 20.09
N HIS A 537 37.81 -9.05 19.16
CA HIS A 537 37.76 -7.92 18.22
C HIS A 537 36.53 -8.00 17.31
N GLN A 538 36.19 -9.19 16.83
CA GLN A 538 35.00 -9.38 16.00
C GLN A 538 33.70 -9.12 16.78
N PHE A 539 33.63 -9.52 18.05
CA PHE A 539 32.52 -9.17 18.94
C PHE A 539 32.32 -7.65 19.03
N VAL A 540 33.40 -6.91 19.31
CA VAL A 540 33.36 -5.45 19.42
C VAL A 540 32.91 -4.79 18.11
N GLN A 541 33.33 -5.34 16.96
CA GLN A 541 32.92 -4.83 15.64
C GLN A 541 31.42 -5.05 15.34
N GLN A 542 30.81 -6.07 15.93
CA GLN A 542 29.39 -6.40 15.73
C GLN A 542 28.48 -5.72 16.76
N CYS A 543 29.03 -5.16 17.84
CA CYS A 543 28.28 -4.44 18.85
C CYS A 543 28.03 -2.98 18.46
N ASP A 544 26.80 -2.49 18.70
CA ASP A 544 26.50 -1.06 18.67
C ASP A 544 27.01 -0.37 19.95
N LEU A 545 28.23 0.17 19.89
CA LEU A 545 28.85 0.87 21.02
C LEU A 545 28.13 2.16 21.42
N SER A 546 27.13 2.64 20.66
CA SER A 546 26.27 3.74 21.13
C SER A 546 25.33 3.30 22.28
N ARG A 547 25.11 1.98 22.43
CA ARG A 547 24.24 1.37 23.44
C ARG A 547 24.96 0.36 24.35
N ILE A 548 26.10 -0.18 23.91
CA ILE A 548 26.84 -1.21 24.63
C ILE A 548 28.16 -0.66 25.19
N ALA A 549 28.37 -0.79 26.50
CA ALA A 549 29.66 -0.54 27.14
C ALA A 549 30.38 -1.88 27.39
N ILE A 550 31.62 -2.01 26.90
CA ILE A 550 32.39 -3.26 26.98
C ILE A 550 33.57 -3.10 27.93
N GLY A 551 33.67 -4.02 28.88
CA GLY A 551 34.82 -4.20 29.77
C GLY A 551 35.54 -5.52 29.52
N LEU A 552 36.75 -5.66 30.07
CA LEU A 552 37.59 -6.84 29.89
C LEU A 552 38.10 -7.34 31.25
N ILE A 553 37.92 -8.63 31.49
CA ILE A 553 38.51 -9.39 32.60
C ILE A 553 39.38 -10.47 31.99
N SER A 554 40.56 -10.67 32.56
CA SER A 554 41.44 -11.77 32.19
C SER A 554 41.80 -12.57 33.43
N PHE A 555 41.71 -13.89 33.36
CA PHE A 555 41.95 -14.74 34.52
C PHE A 555 42.89 -15.90 34.23
N SER A 556 43.81 -16.12 35.16
CA SER A 556 44.65 -17.31 35.22
C SER A 556 44.87 -17.71 36.68
N SER A 557 46.09 -17.51 37.21
CA SER A 557 46.37 -17.66 38.65
C SER A 557 45.91 -16.45 39.44
N PHE A 558 45.70 -15.33 38.75
CA PHE A 558 45.15 -14.08 39.27
C PHE A 558 44.07 -13.57 38.32
N VAL A 559 43.15 -12.75 38.84
CA VAL A 559 42.15 -12.04 38.04
C VAL A 559 42.60 -10.60 37.86
N HIS A 560 42.72 -10.17 36.60
CA HIS A 560 43.00 -8.80 36.23
C HIS A 560 41.79 -8.19 35.51
N VAL A 561 41.64 -6.88 35.62
CA VAL A 561 40.65 -6.10 34.87
C VAL A 561 41.41 -5.12 33.98
N PRO A 562 41.87 -5.55 32.78
CA PRO A 562 42.59 -4.66 31.87
C PRO A 562 41.78 -3.44 31.44
N LEU A 563 40.45 -3.51 31.49
CA LEU A 563 39.57 -2.42 31.08
C LEU A 563 38.24 -2.45 31.84
N HIS A 564 37.88 -1.33 32.45
CA HIS A 564 36.52 -1.07 32.92
C HIS A 564 35.60 -0.72 31.74
N ALA A 565 34.32 -1.08 31.85
CA ALA A 565 33.34 -0.91 30.79
C ALA A 565 33.35 0.50 30.19
N THR A 566 33.47 0.58 28.86
CA THR A 566 33.52 1.83 28.10
C THR A 566 32.91 1.64 26.71
N GLN A 567 32.51 2.74 26.07
CA GLN A 567 32.02 2.76 24.68
C GLN A 567 33.13 3.14 23.68
N ASP A 568 34.38 3.34 24.15
CA ASP A 568 35.51 3.73 23.30
C ASP A 568 36.18 2.50 22.65
N ALA A 569 35.84 2.25 21.39
CA ALA A 569 36.38 1.15 20.57
C ALA A 569 37.91 1.06 20.60
N ARG A 570 38.63 2.20 20.64
CA ARG A 570 40.10 2.20 20.61
C ARG A 570 40.68 1.73 21.94
N LYS A 571 40.05 2.08 23.07
CA LYS A 571 40.47 1.58 24.39
C LYS A 571 40.19 0.09 24.53
N ILE A 572 39.03 -0.37 24.03
CA ILE A 572 38.65 -1.78 24.02
C ILE A 572 39.65 -2.61 23.21
N SER A 573 39.91 -2.19 21.96
CA SER A 573 40.82 -2.88 21.05
C SER A 573 42.24 -3.00 21.64
N ARG A 574 42.79 -1.92 22.21
CA ARG A 574 44.11 -1.95 22.88
C ARG A 574 44.16 -2.88 24.10
N ALA A 575 43.08 -2.95 24.88
CA ALA A 575 43.00 -3.84 26.03
C ALA A 575 42.94 -5.32 25.62
N ILE A 576 42.24 -5.64 24.53
CA ILE A 576 42.23 -7.00 23.97
C ILE A 576 43.66 -7.38 23.51
N ASP A 577 44.34 -6.48 22.82
CA ASP A 577 45.70 -6.72 22.32
C ASP A 577 46.73 -6.92 23.43
N SER A 578 46.52 -6.32 24.61
CA SER A 578 47.44 -6.44 25.75
C SER A 578 47.32 -7.75 26.53
N LEU A 579 46.31 -8.58 26.26
CA LEU A 579 46.16 -9.88 26.93
C LEU A 579 47.38 -10.77 26.68
N SER A 580 47.89 -11.42 27.73
CA SER A 580 49.01 -12.36 27.64
C SER A 580 48.71 -13.59 28.47
N SER A 581 49.21 -14.76 28.04
CA SER A 581 48.97 -16.02 28.73
C SER A 581 50.07 -16.35 29.75
N GLY A 582 49.69 -16.95 30.87
CA GLY A 582 50.62 -17.41 31.90
C GLY A 582 49.92 -17.86 33.19
N GLY A 583 50.51 -18.80 33.92
CA GLY A 583 49.95 -19.36 35.17
C GLY A 583 48.91 -20.46 34.95
N GLY A 584 48.39 -21.05 36.05
CA GLY A 584 47.29 -22.02 36.04
C GLY A 584 45.94 -21.40 36.43
N THR A 585 44.81 -21.99 36.03
CA THR A 585 43.44 -21.48 36.22
C THR A 585 42.92 -21.70 37.65
N SER A 586 43.38 -20.89 38.60
CA SER A 586 43.09 -21.06 40.05
C SER A 586 42.29 -19.92 40.69
N ALA A 587 41.93 -18.88 39.93
CA ALA A 587 41.27 -17.69 40.47
C ALA A 587 39.79 -17.58 40.06
N GLY A 588 38.93 -17.18 41.00
CA GLY A 588 37.47 -17.05 40.78
C GLY A 588 37.08 -15.76 40.05
N SER A 589 37.18 -15.74 38.72
CA SER A 589 36.84 -14.59 37.87
C SER A 589 35.39 -14.10 38.05
N LEU A 590 34.45 -15.02 38.24
CA LEU A 590 33.02 -14.71 38.40
C LEU A 590 32.69 -13.88 39.65
N ASN A 591 33.49 -13.98 40.72
CA ASN A 591 33.32 -13.05 41.85
C ASN A 591 33.65 -11.62 41.44
N LYS A 592 34.62 -11.43 40.53
CA LYS A 592 34.97 -10.11 40.01
C LYS A 592 33.91 -9.59 39.05
N VAL A 593 33.35 -10.45 38.21
CA VAL A 593 32.17 -10.15 37.37
C VAL A 593 31.04 -9.58 38.24
N TYR A 594 30.68 -10.28 39.32
CA TYR A 594 29.67 -9.81 40.27
C TYR A 594 30.01 -8.42 40.82
N THR A 595 31.21 -8.22 41.35
CA THR A 595 31.63 -6.92 41.91
C THR A 595 31.52 -5.78 40.89
N LEU A 596 31.84 -6.04 39.61
CA LEU A 596 31.82 -5.01 38.58
C LEU A 596 30.42 -4.70 38.05
N LEU A 597 29.51 -5.68 38.06
CA LEU A 597 28.19 -5.54 37.42
C LEU A 597 27.02 -5.39 38.39
N HIS A 598 27.12 -5.82 39.65
CA HIS A 598 25.95 -5.87 40.56
C HIS A 598 25.27 -4.50 40.80
N ASP A 599 26.05 -3.42 40.84
CA ASP A 599 25.56 -2.05 41.03
C ASP A 599 25.40 -1.27 39.71
N THR A 600 25.57 -1.94 38.56
CA THR A 600 25.40 -1.30 37.25
C THR A 600 23.92 -1.29 36.85
N ALA A 601 23.41 -0.16 36.35
CA ALA A 601 22.07 -0.05 35.80
C ALA A 601 22.02 -0.61 34.37
N GLY A 602 20.85 -1.09 33.94
CA GLY A 602 20.67 -1.68 32.61
C GLY A 602 20.91 -3.18 32.52
N PRO A 603 20.71 -3.77 31.32
CA PRO A 603 21.03 -5.17 31.06
C PRO A 603 22.53 -5.46 31.24
N ARG A 604 22.86 -6.55 31.95
CA ARG A 604 24.22 -6.87 32.38
C ARG A 604 24.63 -8.26 31.91
N TYR A 605 25.74 -8.32 31.19
CA TYR A 605 26.25 -9.56 30.60
C TYR A 605 27.70 -9.84 30.97
N ALA A 606 28.01 -11.11 31.15
CA ALA A 606 29.38 -11.62 31.21
C ALA A 606 29.55 -12.73 30.18
N VAL A 607 30.45 -12.52 29.21
CA VAL A 607 30.80 -13.53 28.21
C VAL A 607 32.08 -14.20 28.66
N VAL A 608 31.97 -15.42 29.18
CA VAL A 608 33.06 -16.17 29.78
C VAL A 608 33.66 -17.11 28.73
N LEU A 609 34.96 -17.03 28.49
CA LEU A 609 35.68 -17.89 27.56
C LEU A 609 36.74 -18.72 28.32
N THR A 610 36.74 -20.04 28.17
CA THR A 610 37.73 -20.94 28.79
C THR A 610 38.07 -22.15 27.93
N ASP A 611 39.30 -22.67 28.07
CA ASP A 611 39.82 -23.82 27.29
C ASP A 611 40.01 -25.11 28.11
N GLY A 612 39.67 -25.10 29.40
CA GLY A 612 40.01 -26.18 30.33
C GLY A 612 39.22 -26.22 31.65
N ALA A 613 39.72 -27.02 32.60
CA ALA A 613 39.08 -27.27 33.88
C ALA A 613 39.59 -26.31 34.97
N TRP A 614 38.68 -25.52 35.55
CA TRP A 614 39.03 -24.57 36.62
C TRP A 614 39.36 -25.31 37.92
N MET A 615 40.44 -24.91 38.59
CA MET A 615 40.70 -25.35 39.97
C MET A 615 39.73 -24.59 40.90
N GLY A 616 38.83 -25.32 41.57
CA GLY A 616 37.80 -24.71 42.44
C GLY A 616 36.41 -24.53 41.80
N ARG A 617 35.98 -25.48 40.95
CA ARG A 617 34.68 -25.46 40.24
C ARG A 617 33.47 -25.13 41.12
N LEU A 618 33.40 -25.69 42.33
CA LEU A 618 32.30 -25.40 43.27
C LEU A 618 32.22 -23.92 43.63
N GLY A 619 33.36 -23.25 43.86
CA GLY A 619 33.40 -21.82 44.15
C GLY A 619 32.96 -20.97 42.96
N ALA A 620 33.32 -21.36 41.73
CA ALA A 620 32.89 -20.69 40.50
C ALA A 620 31.37 -20.84 40.27
N ILE A 621 30.81 -22.03 40.49
CA ILE A 621 29.36 -22.28 40.39
C ILE A 621 28.60 -21.42 41.42
N VAL A 622 29.08 -21.34 42.66
CA VAL A 622 28.47 -20.48 43.69
C VAL A 622 28.53 -19.00 43.30
N ALA A 623 29.64 -18.54 42.70
CA ALA A 623 29.76 -17.18 42.20
C ALA A 623 28.81 -16.90 41.01
N ALA A 624 28.68 -17.85 40.07
CA ALA A 624 27.72 -17.77 38.97
C ALA A 624 26.28 -17.64 39.49
N GLN A 625 25.90 -18.46 40.48
CA GLN A 625 24.58 -18.37 41.12
C GLN A 625 24.33 -17.00 41.77
N ARG A 626 25.36 -16.36 42.32
CA ARG A 626 25.25 -14.99 42.85
C ARG A 626 25.05 -13.97 41.73
N CYS A 627 25.73 -14.11 40.60
CA CYS A 627 25.50 -13.29 39.41
C CYS A 627 24.06 -13.43 38.91
N HIS A 628 23.55 -14.66 38.80
CA HIS A 628 22.18 -14.92 38.34
C HIS A 628 21.13 -14.30 39.28
N LYS A 629 21.34 -14.41 40.61
CA LYS A 629 20.46 -13.76 41.60
C LYS A 629 20.47 -12.24 41.54
N ALA A 630 21.53 -11.65 41.01
CA ALA A 630 21.65 -10.21 40.76
C ALA A 630 21.30 -9.85 39.30
N GLU A 631 20.63 -10.74 38.57
CA GLU A 631 20.19 -10.55 37.18
C GLU A 631 21.34 -10.25 36.20
N ILE A 632 22.54 -10.74 36.51
CA ILE A 632 23.68 -10.72 35.59
C ILE A 632 23.65 -11.99 34.75
N GLN A 633 23.50 -11.83 33.44
CA GLN A 633 23.46 -12.93 32.47
C GLN A 633 24.89 -13.41 32.16
N ILE A 634 25.13 -14.71 32.34
CA ILE A 634 26.41 -15.35 32.03
C ILE A 634 26.24 -16.21 30.78
N ILE A 635 27.05 -15.90 29.76
CA ILE A 635 27.17 -16.68 28.53
C ILE A 635 28.53 -17.38 28.57
N ALA A 636 28.52 -18.70 28.67
CA ALA A 636 29.73 -19.49 28.87
C ALA A 636 30.15 -20.18 27.56
N ILE A 637 31.37 -19.91 27.11
CA ILE A 637 31.97 -20.45 25.88
C ILE A 637 33.16 -21.32 26.26
N GLY A 638 33.11 -22.59 25.89
CA GLY A 638 34.21 -23.53 26.05
C GLY A 638 34.74 -24.03 24.72
N PHE A 639 36.02 -24.38 24.70
CA PHE A 639 36.64 -25.14 23.62
C PHE A 639 37.72 -26.07 24.17
N GLY A 640 38.26 -26.98 23.35
CA GLY A 640 39.37 -27.84 23.75
C GLY A 640 39.00 -28.83 24.85
N ARG A 641 39.59 -28.67 26.06
CA ARG A 641 39.35 -29.56 27.21
C ARG A 641 38.33 -29.00 28.21
N ALA A 642 37.58 -27.96 27.83
CA ALA A 642 36.54 -27.40 28.68
C ALA A 642 35.45 -28.45 28.99
N ASP A 643 34.91 -28.40 30.20
CA ASP A 643 33.90 -29.37 30.67
C ASP A 643 32.50 -28.83 30.41
N HIS A 644 31.75 -29.50 29.55
CA HIS A 644 30.38 -29.12 29.18
C HIS A 644 29.43 -29.02 30.39
N SER A 645 29.56 -29.94 31.36
CA SER A 645 28.70 -29.92 32.55
C SER A 645 28.99 -28.71 33.42
N PHE A 646 30.27 -28.30 33.48
CA PHE A 646 30.68 -27.10 34.19
C PHE A 646 30.23 -25.82 33.49
N LEU A 647 30.37 -25.72 32.16
CA LEU A 647 29.91 -24.56 31.39
C LEU A 647 28.40 -24.34 31.55
N ARG A 648 27.60 -25.42 31.53
CA ARG A 648 26.16 -25.34 31.79
C ARG A 648 25.85 -24.92 33.22
N ALA A 649 26.67 -25.35 34.19
CA ALA A 649 26.48 -25.01 35.60
C ALA A 649 26.78 -23.53 35.92
N ILE A 650 27.58 -22.85 35.10
CA ILE A 650 27.89 -21.42 35.27
C ILE A 650 27.08 -20.50 34.34
N ALA A 651 26.55 -21.00 33.23
CA ALA A 651 25.71 -20.21 32.31
C ALA A 651 24.33 -19.91 32.93
N SER A 652 23.71 -18.81 32.52
CA SER A 652 22.37 -18.42 33.02
C SER A 652 21.25 -19.29 32.45
N SER A 653 21.46 -19.92 31.30
CA SER A 653 20.56 -20.91 30.71
C SER A 653 21.36 -21.95 29.91
N ASN A 654 20.70 -23.08 29.58
CA ASN A 654 21.33 -24.12 28.75
C ASN A 654 21.67 -23.62 27.34
N GLU A 655 20.89 -22.68 26.79
CA GLU A 655 21.09 -22.09 25.46
C GLU A 655 22.28 -21.11 25.44
N GLN A 656 22.64 -20.53 26.59
CA GLN A 656 23.79 -19.65 26.77
C GLN A 656 25.09 -20.40 27.12
N SER A 657 25.11 -21.71 26.96
CA SER A 657 26.30 -22.56 27.12
C SER A 657 26.76 -23.08 25.77
N PHE A 658 27.83 -22.50 25.25
CA PHE A 658 28.41 -22.83 23.96
C PHE A 658 29.66 -23.68 24.11
N PHE A 659 29.75 -24.73 23.31
CA PHE A 659 31.00 -25.46 23.10
C PHE A 659 31.35 -25.41 21.63
N THR A 660 32.53 -24.89 21.31
CA THR A 660 32.93 -24.58 19.93
C THR A 660 34.34 -25.06 19.65
N ASP A 661 34.65 -25.28 18.38
CA ASP A 661 36.02 -25.51 17.95
C ASP A 661 36.77 -24.18 17.86
N LEU A 662 38.08 -24.21 18.09
CA LEU A 662 38.91 -23.00 18.10
C LEU A 662 38.80 -22.19 16.79
N GLY A 663 38.59 -22.87 15.64
CA GLY A 663 38.41 -22.21 14.34
C GLY A 663 37.06 -21.51 14.15
N ARG A 664 36.05 -21.81 14.98
CA ARG A 664 34.70 -21.23 14.92
C ARG A 664 34.42 -20.23 16.04
N LEU A 665 35.41 -19.96 16.88
CA LEU A 665 35.26 -19.07 18.03
C LEU A 665 34.75 -17.67 17.65
N SER A 666 35.24 -17.13 16.53
CA SER A 666 34.82 -15.82 16.03
C SER A 666 33.36 -15.80 15.56
N GLU A 667 32.86 -16.90 15.00
CA GLU A 667 31.45 -17.07 14.61
C GLU A 667 30.58 -17.07 15.86
N THR A 668 30.95 -17.84 16.89
CA THR A 668 30.23 -17.90 18.18
C THR A 668 30.14 -16.54 18.85
N PHE A 669 31.25 -15.78 18.95
CA PHE A 669 31.23 -14.43 19.49
C PHE A 669 30.36 -13.47 18.66
N SER A 670 30.33 -13.63 17.33
CA SER A 670 29.49 -12.79 16.45
C SER A 670 28.00 -13.05 16.68
N THR A 671 27.60 -14.31 16.84
CA THR A 671 26.22 -14.69 17.16
C THR A 671 25.79 -14.06 18.48
N ILE A 672 26.63 -14.19 19.52
CA ILE A 672 26.34 -13.62 20.84
C ILE A 672 26.25 -12.08 20.77
N ALA A 673 27.15 -11.41 20.04
CA ALA A 673 27.09 -9.96 19.86
C ALA A 673 25.78 -9.51 19.21
N ARG A 674 25.31 -10.23 18.19
CA ARG A 674 24.03 -9.97 17.52
C ARG A 674 22.84 -10.16 18.46
N GLU A 675 22.82 -11.25 19.23
CA GLU A 675 21.75 -11.53 20.19
C GLU A 675 21.65 -10.44 21.26
N ILE A 676 22.80 -10.03 21.83
CA ILE A 676 22.83 -8.94 22.83
C ILE A 676 22.37 -7.62 22.22
N THR A 677 22.69 -7.35 20.95
CA THR A 677 22.31 -6.10 20.25
C THR A 677 20.82 -6.09 19.85
N MET A 678 20.19 -7.26 19.69
CA MET A 678 18.79 -7.38 19.27
C MET A 678 17.77 -7.32 20.41
N GLN A 679 18.20 -7.49 21.67
CA GLN A 679 17.30 -7.34 22.81
C GLN A 679 16.92 -5.86 22.99
N ARG A 680 15.64 -5.56 22.75
CA ARG A 680 15.04 -4.22 22.85
C ARG A 680 14.51 -3.94 24.24
#